data_AF-A0AAV1ISZ9-F1
#
_entry.id   AF-A0AAV1ISZ9-F1
#
_cell.length_a   1.000
_cell.length_b   1.000
_cell.length_c   1.000
_cell.angle_alpha   90.00
_cell.angle_beta   90.00
_cell.angle_gamma   90.00
#
_symmetry.space_group_name_H-M   'P 1'
#
loop_
_entity.id
_entity.type
_entity.pdbx_description
1 polymer ?
#
loop_
_entity_poly.entity_id
_entity_poly.type
_entity_poly.pdbx_seq_one_letter_code
_entity_poly.pdbx_strand_id
1 'polypeptide(L)'
;MFVLLRSYTNTRKTLLSSGKYNAILLNNEVFPRHQSNEKDADIPELINSTILIENGFNVTELPVVIRKLKNLTQLEASDKGTPSTADSVSYHLIQEEFKQCTDLRDVFSLITKCTKITPNIALGAIERIHDLERNPLNLPLDIKGDNTLYFAKGAILEKLLKVVIKTEDTQTILNILKTNSLVIEPYKNKFCDELLFRVTDNKLNIDQLIDLAIFLLSNIAEEHYNDMLDKLWIGFTANESSIDETNIVKIFTILPGLKTSKKTVINLVEQKLSELWPRINSNSMQEIMSMFISEKYFSMQSFAVLGNWFYAHIHALDEDTLLDIITKFTRLNYTDDHIEAAVEKYMRLKGPKVNSYILIVGILNYCMQFQLRNKKILDTCCDHYLKNMDNIPPSFLKSFIHPFGYLCFKPVTNLWEISENILIEVYRKIGVDDLCSIMLSYIYVGEYPVKLAAKVFNPEYYTKINNTSLLQKLYLIDTVLSIECKDYLGPLMPKDQWPKPVKQNQRVYNLVEKIKDMIGEIFGKDRVSTGVLVPNYCSDENFVIDIMLHPFGLGSDTFNWKLKSTKNENIALLIHLPDHYCSKSEQLIGPQIMKKRHLEILGFKVVSLKYSVVSHLYMSYKNKELKKYLIESVEEISSH
;
A
#
# COMPACT_ATOMS: atom_id res chain seq x y z
N MET A 1 19.70 11.75 25.75
CA MET A 1 18.99 12.45 26.84
C MET A 1 17.53 11.97 26.80
N PHE A 2 17.14 11.20 27.82
CA PHE A 2 15.82 10.60 28.13
C PHE A 2 14.93 10.07 26.98
N VAL A 3 15.00 8.75 26.80
CA VAL A 3 14.00 7.88 26.17
C VAL A 3 12.80 7.77 27.13
N LEU A 4 11.64 8.26 26.73
CA LEU A 4 10.38 7.99 27.43
C LEU A 4 9.73 6.75 26.81
N LEU A 5 10.07 5.59 27.37
CA LEU A 5 9.29 4.37 27.26
C LEU A 5 7.91 4.63 27.89
N ARG A 6 6.83 4.59 27.12
CA ARG A 6 5.46 4.52 27.68
C ARG A 6 4.88 3.15 27.39
N SER A 7 4.97 2.29 28.40
CA SER A 7 4.19 1.06 28.52
C SER A 7 2.74 1.41 28.85
N TYR A 8 1.77 0.90 28.09
CA TYR A 8 0.37 0.92 28.50
C TYR A 8 -0.03 -0.48 28.98
N THR A 9 -0.01 -0.64 30.31
CA THR A 9 -0.66 -1.72 31.02
C THR A 9 -2.04 -1.27 31.49
N ASN A 10 -3.07 -2.04 31.15
CA ASN A 10 -4.33 -2.24 31.87
C ASN A 10 -4.91 -1.09 32.71
N THR A 11 -5.99 -0.48 32.23
CA THR A 11 -6.99 0.18 33.07
C THR A 11 -8.39 -0.32 32.72
N ARG A 12 -8.71 -1.52 33.25
CA ARG A 12 -10.09 -1.95 33.50
C ARG A 12 -10.56 -1.33 34.82
N LYS A 13 -11.83 -0.88 34.84
CA LYS A 13 -12.66 -0.45 35.98
C LYS A 13 -12.38 0.94 36.56
N THR A 14 -13.17 1.92 36.11
CA THR A 14 -13.74 2.96 36.97
C THR A 14 -15.11 3.39 36.43
N LEU A 15 -16.16 2.72 36.91
CA LEU A 15 -17.50 3.31 36.97
C LEU A 15 -17.50 4.28 38.16
N LEU A 16 -17.55 5.58 37.89
CA LEU A 16 -17.81 6.60 38.91
C LEU A 16 -19.21 7.16 38.70
N SER A 17 -20.09 6.85 39.65
CA SER A 17 -21.41 7.45 39.80
C SER A 17 -21.30 8.80 40.51
N SER A 18 -21.79 9.86 39.88
CA SER A 18 -22.29 11.09 40.51
C SER A 18 -23.17 11.78 39.46
N GLY A 19 -24.45 12.10 39.66
CA GLY A 19 -25.06 12.77 40.80
C GLY A 19 -25.46 14.18 40.36
N LYS A 20 -26.75 14.34 39.98
CA LYS A 20 -27.58 15.56 39.78
C LYS A 20 -26.84 16.90 39.52
N TYR A 21 -27.12 17.56 38.40
CA TYR A 21 -27.86 18.84 38.34
C TYR A 21 -27.99 19.39 36.90
N ASN A 22 -29.16 19.99 36.66
CA ASN A 22 -29.52 21.04 35.69
C ASN A 22 -29.66 20.72 34.20
N ALA A 23 -30.93 20.51 33.84
CA ALA A 23 -31.47 20.75 32.52
C ALA A 23 -31.17 22.18 32.05
N ILE A 24 -30.57 22.29 30.87
CA ILE A 24 -30.62 23.49 30.04
C ILE A 24 -31.32 23.08 28.76
N LEU A 25 -32.58 23.53 28.63
CA LEU A 25 -33.33 23.54 27.39
C LEU A 25 -32.56 24.35 26.35
N LEU A 26 -32.26 23.73 25.21
CA LEU A 26 -31.98 24.45 23.97
C LEU A 26 -32.85 23.88 22.87
N ASN A 27 -33.48 24.82 22.18
CA ASN A 27 -34.64 24.65 21.33
C ASN A 27 -34.41 23.73 20.13
N ASN A 28 -35.43 22.91 19.89
CA ASN A 28 -35.92 22.41 18.61
C ASN A 28 -35.27 23.03 17.36
N GLU A 29 -34.53 22.19 16.63
CA GLU A 29 -34.65 22.16 15.17
C GLU A 29 -35.17 20.79 14.75
N VAL A 30 -36.26 20.87 13.97
CA VAL A 30 -37.10 19.77 13.51
C VAL A 30 -36.37 19.06 12.37
N PHE A 31 -35.92 17.83 12.59
CA PHE A 31 -35.64 16.88 11.51
C PHE A 31 -36.82 15.90 11.37
N PRO A 32 -37.25 15.57 10.14
CA PRO A 32 -38.51 14.90 9.90
C PRO A 32 -38.43 13.44 10.36
N ARG A 33 -39.31 13.07 11.29
CA ARG A 33 -39.62 11.66 11.57
C ARG A 33 -40.25 11.06 10.32
N HIS A 34 -39.54 10.18 9.63
CA HIS A 34 -40.20 9.15 8.83
C HIS A 34 -40.91 8.20 9.81
N GLN A 35 -42.22 8.42 9.98
CA GLN A 35 -43.11 7.46 10.59
C GLN A 35 -43.22 6.26 9.65
N SER A 36 -42.56 5.15 9.99
CA SER A 36 -42.96 3.83 9.51
C SER A 36 -44.17 3.38 10.33
N ASN A 37 -45.35 3.52 9.73
CA ASN A 37 -46.53 2.78 10.15
C ASN A 37 -46.28 1.30 9.91
N GLU A 38 -46.08 0.52 10.97
CA GLU A 38 -46.56 -0.87 11.03
C GLU A 38 -46.58 -1.33 12.50
N LYS A 39 -47.79 -1.58 13.00
CA LYS A 39 -48.03 -2.21 14.29
C LYS A 39 -47.73 -3.70 14.15
N ASP A 40 -46.52 -4.12 14.54
CA ASP A 40 -46.26 -5.52 14.89
C ASP A 40 -45.62 -5.57 16.29
N ALA A 41 -46.49 -5.74 17.27
CA ALA A 41 -46.13 -5.90 18.66
C ALA A 41 -45.62 -7.33 18.89
N ASP A 42 -44.34 -7.61 18.65
CA ASP A 42 -43.61 -8.72 19.33
C ASP A 42 -42.09 -8.83 19.03
N ILE A 43 -41.50 -7.90 18.26
CA ILE A 43 -40.05 -7.91 17.98
C ILE A 43 -39.36 -6.85 18.87
N PRO A 44 -38.20 -7.14 19.50
CA PRO A 44 -37.40 -6.10 20.15
C PRO A 44 -37.02 -5.05 19.10
N GLU A 45 -37.50 -3.81 19.25
CA GLU A 45 -37.22 -2.71 18.32
C GLU A 45 -35.70 -2.49 18.25
N LEU A 46 -35.11 -2.73 17.06
CA LEU A 46 -33.73 -2.39 16.74
C LEU A 46 -33.66 -0.86 16.60
N ILE A 47 -32.96 -0.20 17.52
CA ILE A 47 -32.75 1.25 17.44
C ILE A 47 -31.32 1.47 16.93
N ASN A 48 -31.20 2.01 15.72
CA ASN A 48 -29.93 2.47 15.19
C ASN A 48 -29.53 3.75 15.94
N SER A 49 -28.32 3.75 16.49
CA SER A 49 -27.76 4.91 17.18
C SER A 49 -26.28 5.02 16.85
N THR A 50 -25.66 6.08 17.34
CA THR A 50 -24.24 6.34 17.18
C THR A 50 -23.60 6.61 18.54
N ILE A 51 -22.35 6.19 18.70
CA ILE A 51 -21.54 6.48 19.87
C ILE A 51 -20.32 7.29 19.47
N LEU A 52 -19.99 8.33 20.24
CA LEU A 52 -18.74 9.06 20.08
C LEU A 52 -17.65 8.34 20.86
N ILE A 53 -16.61 7.90 20.16
CA ILE A 53 -15.40 7.33 20.76
C ILE A 53 -14.26 8.33 20.63
N GLU A 54 -13.66 8.67 21.77
CA GLU A 54 -12.47 9.51 21.84
C GLU A 54 -11.23 8.61 21.98
N ASN A 55 -10.36 8.64 20.97
CA ASN A 55 -9.05 8.00 20.97
C ASN A 55 -7.96 9.08 20.89
N GLY A 56 -7.48 9.53 22.05
CA GLY A 56 -6.56 10.67 22.14
C GLY A 56 -7.23 11.95 21.67
N PHE A 57 -6.67 12.63 20.67
CA PHE A 57 -7.25 13.86 20.11
C PHE A 57 -8.30 13.62 19.01
N ASN A 58 -8.61 12.36 18.69
CA ASN A 58 -9.56 12.00 17.64
C ASN A 58 -10.90 11.57 18.24
N VAL A 59 -11.96 12.30 17.94
CA VAL A 59 -13.34 11.91 18.24
C VAL A 59 -13.97 11.35 16.96
N THR A 60 -14.47 10.12 17.01
CA THR A 60 -15.15 9.47 15.88
C THR A 60 -16.52 8.96 16.30
N GLU A 61 -17.52 9.26 15.49
CA GLU A 61 -18.88 8.73 15.64
C GLU A 61 -18.95 7.33 15.01
N LEU A 62 -19.35 6.32 15.78
CA LEU A 62 -19.46 4.92 15.32
C LEU A 62 -20.90 4.42 15.40
N PRO A 63 -21.37 3.63 14.42
CA PRO A 63 -22.71 3.06 14.45
C PRO A 63 -22.83 1.96 15.51
N VAL A 64 -23.94 1.98 16.25
CA VAL A 64 -24.25 1.01 17.31
C VAL A 64 -25.72 0.60 17.23
N VAL A 65 -26.00 -0.65 17.58
CA VAL A 65 -27.35 -1.16 17.76
C VAL A 65 -27.74 -1.08 19.23
N ILE A 66 -28.87 -0.44 19.53
CA ILE A 66 -29.45 -0.41 20.87
C ILE A 66 -30.69 -1.30 20.89
N ARG A 67 -30.70 -2.29 21.78
CA ARG A 67 -31.86 -3.14 22.06
C ARG A 67 -32.65 -2.57 23.23
N LYS A 68 -33.91 -2.21 23.00
CA LYS A 68 -34.82 -1.80 24.07
C LYS A 68 -35.39 -3.04 24.76
N LEU A 69 -34.88 -3.34 25.96
CA LEU A 69 -35.38 -4.45 26.78
C LEU A 69 -36.66 -4.04 27.51
N LYS A 70 -37.71 -4.86 27.40
CA LYS A 70 -38.97 -4.66 28.14
C LYS A 70 -38.88 -5.14 29.59
N ASN A 71 -37.98 -6.10 29.89
CA ASN A 71 -37.75 -6.65 31.24
C ASN A 71 -36.26 -6.96 31.45
N LEU A 72 -35.70 -6.59 32.62
CA LEU A 72 -34.30 -6.85 33.00
C LEU A 72 -33.98 -8.34 33.15
N THR A 73 -34.97 -9.20 33.35
CA THR A 73 -34.79 -10.66 33.44
C THR A 73 -34.30 -11.32 32.14
N GLN A 74 -34.31 -10.60 31.02
CA GLN A 74 -33.76 -11.06 29.74
C GLN A 74 -32.22 -11.00 29.69
N LEU A 75 -31.57 -10.24 30.57
CA LEU A 75 -30.10 -10.25 30.74
C LEU A 75 -29.61 -11.49 31.52
N GLU A 76 -30.48 -12.09 32.34
CA GLU A 76 -30.13 -13.20 33.26
C GLU A 76 -30.40 -14.59 32.67
N ALA A 77 -30.91 -14.69 31.44
CA ALA A 77 -31.12 -15.96 30.75
C ALA A 77 -29.82 -16.45 30.09
N SER A 78 -28.81 -16.68 30.92
CA SER A 78 -27.70 -17.59 30.65
C SER A 78 -27.72 -18.58 31.80
N ASP A 79 -27.68 -19.88 31.52
CA ASP A 79 -27.73 -20.99 32.48
C ASP A 79 -29.12 -21.42 32.98
N LYS A 80 -30.01 -21.88 32.07
CA LYS A 80 -30.86 -23.05 32.38
C LYS A 80 -31.18 -23.90 31.14
N GLY A 81 -30.55 -25.07 31.08
CA GLY A 81 -31.13 -26.27 30.46
C GLY A 81 -30.41 -26.79 29.23
N THR A 82 -29.41 -27.65 29.42
CA THR A 82 -29.02 -28.67 28.44
C THR A 82 -30.27 -29.40 27.92
N PRO A 83 -30.46 -29.56 26.59
CA PRO A 83 -31.54 -30.39 26.09
C PRO A 83 -31.30 -31.84 26.52
N SER A 84 -32.33 -32.46 27.09
CA SER A 84 -32.26 -33.86 27.51
C SER A 84 -31.97 -34.76 26.31
N THR A 85 -31.17 -35.81 26.53
CA THR A 85 -30.77 -36.84 25.57
C THR A 85 -31.92 -37.62 24.92
N ALA A 86 -33.18 -37.34 25.27
CA ALA A 86 -34.36 -37.93 24.64
C ALA A 86 -34.76 -37.25 23.32
N ASP A 87 -34.40 -35.97 23.12
CA ASP A 87 -34.80 -35.21 21.93
C ASP A 87 -33.94 -35.54 20.69
N SER A 88 -32.67 -35.91 20.87
CA SER A 88 -31.75 -36.26 19.76
C SER A 88 -32.16 -37.50 18.96
N VAL A 89 -32.85 -38.45 19.60
CA VAL A 89 -33.33 -39.67 18.94
C VAL A 89 -34.55 -39.39 18.05
N SER A 90 -35.44 -38.47 18.47
CA SER A 90 -36.58 -38.03 17.66
C SER A 90 -36.15 -37.17 16.45
N TYR A 91 -34.99 -36.52 16.52
CA TYR A 91 -34.49 -35.65 15.45
C TYR A 91 -34.03 -36.40 14.19
N HIS A 92 -33.38 -37.56 14.34
CA HIS A 92 -32.94 -38.36 13.18
C HIS A 92 -34.11 -39.00 12.42
N LEU A 93 -35.15 -39.46 13.14
CA LEU A 93 -36.37 -40.02 12.54
C LEU A 93 -37.13 -39.00 11.68
N ILE A 94 -37.20 -37.75 12.13
CA ILE A 94 -37.93 -36.69 11.41
C ILE A 94 -37.13 -36.19 10.19
N GLN A 95 -35.78 -36.14 10.25
CA GLN A 95 -34.95 -35.84 9.08
C GLN A 95 -35.07 -36.88 7.97
N GLU A 96 -35.22 -38.16 8.31
CA GLU A 96 -35.46 -39.21 7.30
C GLU A 96 -36.83 -39.07 6.64
N GLU A 97 -37.88 -38.66 7.37
CA GLU A 97 -39.19 -38.39 6.79
C GLU A 97 -39.20 -37.16 5.86
N PHE A 98 -38.48 -36.09 6.20
CA PHE A 98 -38.35 -34.94 5.30
C PHE A 98 -37.55 -35.28 4.02
N LYS A 99 -36.56 -36.18 4.09
CA LYS A 99 -35.84 -36.68 2.91
C LYS A 99 -36.75 -37.48 1.96
N GLN A 100 -37.83 -38.07 2.46
CA GLN A 100 -38.82 -38.80 1.66
C GLN A 100 -39.86 -37.90 0.96
N CYS A 101 -39.96 -36.61 1.32
CA CYS A 101 -40.88 -35.67 0.66
C CYS A 101 -40.41 -35.38 -0.77
N THR A 102 -41.28 -35.58 -1.78
CA THR A 102 -40.93 -35.38 -3.20
C THR A 102 -41.39 -34.05 -3.79
N ASP A 103 -42.37 -33.41 -3.16
CA ASP A 103 -42.94 -32.13 -3.58
C ASP A 103 -43.04 -31.18 -2.37
N LEU A 104 -43.05 -29.86 -2.61
CA LEU A 104 -43.21 -28.83 -1.58
C LEU A 104 -44.50 -29.05 -0.78
N ARG A 105 -45.55 -29.57 -1.42
CA ARG A 105 -46.82 -29.92 -0.76
C ARG A 105 -46.66 -30.98 0.33
N ASP A 106 -45.78 -31.95 0.14
CA ASP A 106 -45.53 -33.02 1.12
C ASP A 106 -44.85 -32.43 2.36
N VAL A 107 -43.86 -31.55 2.16
CA VAL A 107 -43.14 -30.86 3.23
C VAL A 107 -44.10 -30.02 4.08
N PHE A 108 -44.93 -29.19 3.45
CA PHE A 108 -45.93 -28.38 4.16
C PHE A 108 -47.01 -29.24 4.85
N SER A 109 -47.38 -30.40 4.29
CA SER A 109 -48.33 -31.32 4.93
C SER A 109 -47.74 -31.97 6.19
N LEU A 110 -46.44 -32.30 6.17
CA LEU A 110 -45.72 -32.89 7.30
C LEU A 110 -45.60 -31.87 8.44
N ILE A 111 -45.28 -30.61 8.10
CA ILE A 111 -45.23 -29.50 9.05
C ILE A 111 -46.61 -29.26 9.70
N THR A 112 -47.69 -29.37 8.94
CA THR A 112 -49.06 -29.16 9.45
C THR A 112 -49.49 -30.28 10.41
N LYS A 113 -48.94 -31.49 10.28
CA LYS A 113 -49.17 -32.62 11.17
C LYS A 113 -48.34 -32.55 12.47
N CYS A 114 -47.31 -31.71 12.53
CA CYS A 114 -46.49 -31.54 13.72
C CYS A 114 -47.23 -30.70 14.78
N THR A 115 -47.46 -31.29 15.95
CA THR A 115 -48.15 -30.61 17.08
C THR A 115 -47.29 -29.52 17.74
N LYS A 116 -45.96 -29.65 17.66
CA LYS A 116 -44.99 -28.61 18.02
C LYS A 116 -43.90 -28.56 16.96
N ILE A 117 -43.71 -27.38 16.37
CA ILE A 117 -42.59 -27.10 15.48
C ILE A 117 -41.38 -26.82 16.37
N THR A 118 -40.44 -27.77 16.46
CA THR A 118 -39.17 -27.56 17.14
C THR A 118 -38.14 -26.95 16.19
N PRO A 119 -37.10 -26.26 16.71
CA PRO A 119 -36.00 -25.68 15.94
C PRO A 119 -35.47 -26.55 14.79
N ASN A 120 -35.07 -27.80 15.07
CA ASN A 120 -34.45 -28.63 14.04
C ASN A 120 -35.49 -29.27 13.07
N ILE A 121 -36.79 -29.31 13.44
CA ILE A 121 -37.88 -29.65 12.49
C ILE A 121 -38.04 -28.51 11.49
N ALA A 122 -37.98 -27.26 11.96
CA ALA A 122 -38.04 -26.09 11.09
C ALA A 122 -36.82 -26.00 10.17
N LEU A 123 -35.62 -26.34 10.67
CA LEU A 123 -34.41 -26.44 9.86
C LEU A 123 -34.52 -27.51 8.77
N GLY A 124 -34.86 -28.75 9.12
CA GLY A 124 -34.97 -29.84 8.15
C GLY A 124 -36.04 -29.59 7.08
N ALA A 125 -37.12 -28.91 7.46
CA ALA A 125 -38.13 -28.43 6.53
C ALA A 125 -37.57 -27.40 5.54
N ILE A 126 -36.80 -26.40 6.01
CA ILE A 126 -36.22 -25.34 5.16
C ILE A 126 -35.14 -25.91 4.22
N GLU A 127 -34.26 -26.78 4.71
CA GLU A 127 -33.26 -27.46 3.88
C GLU A 127 -33.91 -28.28 2.76
N ARG A 128 -35.00 -29.01 3.07
CA ARG A 128 -35.73 -29.78 2.06
C ARG A 128 -36.48 -28.90 1.07
N ILE A 129 -37.08 -27.80 1.51
CA ILE A 129 -37.72 -26.81 0.62
C ILE A 129 -36.69 -26.28 -0.38
N HIS A 130 -35.48 -25.96 0.08
CA HIS A 130 -34.38 -25.53 -0.79
C HIS A 130 -33.92 -26.63 -1.77
N ASP A 131 -33.78 -27.88 -1.33
CA ASP A 131 -33.39 -28.99 -2.22
C ASP A 131 -34.43 -29.26 -3.33
N LEU A 132 -35.71 -29.02 -3.04
CA LEU A 132 -36.79 -29.16 -4.01
C LEU A 132 -36.82 -28.00 -5.01
N GLU A 133 -36.38 -26.80 -4.63
CA GLU A 133 -36.23 -25.65 -5.53
C GLU A 133 -35.00 -25.75 -6.45
N ARG A 134 -33.94 -26.44 -6.02
CA ARG A 134 -32.68 -26.56 -6.78
C ARG A 134 -32.76 -27.54 -7.97
N ASN A 135 -33.77 -28.41 -8.03
CA ASN A 135 -33.97 -29.37 -9.12
C ASN A 135 -34.94 -28.84 -10.19
N PRO A 136 -34.45 -28.38 -11.37
CA PRO A 136 -35.29 -27.77 -12.41
C PRO A 136 -36.20 -28.73 -13.18
N LEU A 137 -36.24 -30.03 -12.83
CA LEU A 137 -37.04 -31.05 -13.51
C LEU A 137 -38.44 -31.26 -12.94
N ASN A 138 -38.78 -30.64 -11.80
CA ASN A 138 -40.08 -30.79 -11.13
C ASN A 138 -40.89 -29.48 -11.07
N LEU A 139 -40.66 -28.52 -11.97
CA LEU A 139 -41.51 -27.34 -12.07
C LEU A 139 -42.78 -27.69 -12.87
N PRO A 140 -44.00 -27.72 -12.28
CA PRO A 140 -45.21 -27.71 -13.08
C PRO A 140 -45.30 -26.33 -13.73
N LEU A 141 -45.38 -26.31 -15.05
CA LEU A 141 -45.35 -25.19 -15.99
C LEU A 141 -46.48 -24.13 -15.84
N ASP A 142 -47.09 -23.93 -14.66
CA ASP A 142 -48.26 -23.04 -14.53
C ASP A 142 -48.11 -21.97 -13.42
N ILE A 143 -47.23 -20.99 -13.67
CA ILE A 143 -46.88 -19.88 -12.76
C ILE A 143 -47.95 -18.75 -12.76
N LYS A 144 -49.17 -18.98 -13.27
CA LYS A 144 -50.21 -17.91 -13.29
C LYS A 144 -51.43 -18.13 -12.39
N GLY A 145 -51.56 -19.30 -11.74
CA GLY A 145 -52.76 -19.63 -10.95
C GLY A 145 -52.65 -19.53 -9.42
N ASP A 146 -51.45 -19.68 -8.84
CA ASP A 146 -51.32 -20.11 -7.43
C ASP A 146 -50.69 -19.08 -6.48
N ASN A 147 -50.89 -17.78 -6.72
CA ASN A 147 -50.50 -16.73 -5.75
C ASN A 147 -51.15 -16.91 -4.38
N THR A 148 -52.33 -17.55 -4.31
CA THR A 148 -53.06 -17.85 -3.07
C THR A 148 -52.46 -19.02 -2.30
N LEU A 149 -51.85 -20.00 -2.99
CA LEU A 149 -51.17 -21.13 -2.35
C LEU A 149 -49.85 -20.68 -1.69
N TYR A 150 -49.12 -19.77 -2.35
CA TYR A 150 -47.94 -19.11 -1.78
C TYR A 150 -48.30 -18.19 -0.61
N PHE A 151 -49.46 -17.54 -0.63
CA PHE A 151 -49.91 -16.67 0.47
C PHE A 151 -50.25 -17.46 1.75
N ALA A 152 -50.96 -18.59 1.63
CA ALA A 152 -51.30 -19.45 2.78
C ALA A 152 -50.06 -20.20 3.33
N LYS A 153 -49.13 -20.60 2.45
CA LYS A 153 -47.86 -21.21 2.84
C LYS A 153 -46.83 -20.20 3.36
N GLY A 154 -46.96 -18.93 2.99
CA GLY A 154 -46.18 -17.82 3.51
C GLY A 154 -46.32 -17.66 5.03
N ALA A 155 -47.52 -17.86 5.58
CA ALA A 155 -47.75 -17.81 7.03
C ALA A 155 -47.10 -18.99 7.79
N ILE A 156 -47.06 -20.17 7.17
CA ILE A 156 -46.38 -21.36 7.73
C ILE A 156 -44.87 -21.15 7.70
N LEU A 157 -44.35 -20.64 6.58
CA LEU A 157 -42.95 -20.26 6.44
C LEU A 157 -42.57 -19.16 7.44
N GLU A 158 -43.36 -18.10 7.57
CA GLU A 158 -43.14 -17.03 8.55
C GLU A 158 -43.12 -17.58 9.98
N LYS A 159 -43.99 -18.55 10.30
CA LYS A 159 -44.01 -19.21 11.61
C LYS A 159 -42.78 -20.10 11.83
N LEU A 160 -42.32 -20.83 10.81
CA LEU A 160 -41.10 -21.61 10.85
C LEU A 160 -39.87 -20.71 11.03
N LEU A 161 -39.77 -19.64 10.25
CA LEU A 161 -38.66 -18.69 10.31
C LEU A 161 -38.66 -17.93 11.65
N LYS A 162 -39.83 -17.56 12.21
CA LYS A 162 -39.93 -17.03 13.59
C LYS A 162 -39.48 -18.03 14.65
N VAL A 163 -39.72 -19.33 14.45
CA VAL A 163 -39.23 -20.39 15.34
C VAL A 163 -37.72 -20.55 15.22
N VAL A 164 -37.16 -20.46 14.00
CA VAL A 164 -35.72 -20.50 13.74
C VAL A 164 -35.00 -19.28 14.32
N ILE A 165 -35.57 -18.08 14.22
CA ILE A 165 -35.03 -16.85 14.82
C ILE A 165 -34.91 -16.98 16.35
N LYS A 166 -35.84 -17.68 17.00
CA LYS A 166 -35.83 -17.93 18.45
C LYS A 166 -34.86 -19.05 18.91
N THR A 167 -34.13 -19.68 18.00
CA THR A 167 -33.19 -20.76 18.35
C THR A 167 -31.89 -20.19 18.89
N GLU A 168 -31.18 -20.90 19.77
CA GLU A 168 -29.84 -20.47 20.20
C GLU A 168 -28.75 -20.84 19.19
N ASP A 169 -29.06 -21.67 18.18
CA ASP A 169 -28.08 -22.19 17.24
C ASP A 169 -27.76 -21.18 16.11
N THR A 170 -26.66 -20.47 16.31
CA THR A 170 -26.14 -19.45 15.38
C THR A 170 -25.62 -20.06 14.06
N GLN A 171 -25.13 -21.31 14.05
CA GLN A 171 -24.63 -21.93 12.82
C GLN A 171 -25.77 -22.23 11.84
N THR A 172 -26.91 -22.69 12.35
CA THR A 172 -28.10 -22.91 11.52
C THR A 172 -28.61 -21.64 10.85
N ILE A 173 -28.59 -20.51 11.56
CA ILE A 173 -29.01 -19.22 10.97
C ILE A 173 -28.03 -18.79 9.87
N LEU A 174 -26.73 -18.96 10.08
CA LEU A 174 -25.71 -18.67 9.06
C LEU A 174 -25.85 -19.57 7.83
N ASN A 175 -26.13 -20.86 8.00
CA ASN A 175 -26.35 -21.79 6.89
C ASN A 175 -27.60 -21.43 6.08
N ILE A 176 -28.69 -21.04 6.75
CA ILE A 176 -29.91 -20.55 6.08
C ILE A 176 -29.65 -19.26 5.31
N LEU A 177 -28.83 -18.34 5.84
CA LEU A 177 -28.43 -17.12 5.14
C LEU A 177 -27.61 -17.41 3.88
N LYS A 178 -26.71 -18.38 3.93
CA LYS A 178 -25.90 -18.84 2.79
C LYS A 178 -26.73 -19.55 1.70
N THR A 179 -28.01 -19.84 1.96
CA THR A 179 -28.89 -20.58 1.06
C THR A 179 -29.50 -19.64 0.00
N ASN A 180 -29.44 -20.03 -1.29
CA ASN A 180 -29.89 -19.20 -2.41
C ASN A 180 -31.31 -19.60 -2.86
N SER A 181 -32.30 -19.33 -2.01
CA SER A 181 -33.72 -19.63 -2.26
C SER A 181 -34.53 -18.34 -2.43
N LEU A 182 -35.34 -18.29 -3.49
CA LEU A 182 -36.28 -17.18 -3.77
C LEU A 182 -37.32 -17.00 -2.66
N VAL A 183 -37.59 -18.07 -1.90
CA VAL A 183 -38.55 -18.09 -0.79
C VAL A 183 -37.96 -17.54 0.51
N ILE A 184 -36.63 -17.63 0.68
CA ILE A 184 -35.90 -17.16 1.86
C ILE A 184 -35.43 -15.71 1.70
N GLU A 185 -35.21 -15.25 0.46
CA GLU A 185 -34.77 -13.89 0.12
C GLU A 185 -35.46 -12.76 0.90
N PRO A 186 -36.81 -12.69 0.98
CA PRO A 186 -37.49 -11.60 1.69
C PRO A 186 -37.31 -11.63 3.22
N TYR A 187 -36.82 -12.75 3.78
CA TYR A 187 -36.62 -12.93 5.23
C TYR A 187 -35.16 -12.85 5.66
N LYS A 188 -34.19 -12.79 4.73
CA LYS A 188 -32.75 -12.67 5.02
C LYS A 188 -32.43 -11.47 5.91
N ASN A 189 -33.09 -10.34 5.70
CA ASN A 189 -32.91 -9.14 6.53
C ASN A 189 -33.27 -9.39 8.01
N LYS A 190 -34.37 -10.11 8.29
CA LYS A 190 -34.79 -10.43 9.66
C LYS A 190 -33.82 -11.38 10.37
N PHE A 191 -33.17 -12.29 9.63
CA PHE A 191 -32.10 -13.13 10.18
C PHE A 191 -30.84 -12.33 10.48
N CYS A 192 -30.49 -11.37 9.63
CA CYS A 192 -29.34 -10.51 9.89
C CYS A 192 -29.57 -9.59 11.10
N ASP A 193 -30.79 -9.08 11.30
CA ASP A 193 -31.17 -8.33 12.50
C ASP A 193 -31.03 -9.17 13.78
N GLU A 194 -31.49 -10.42 13.76
CA GLU A 194 -31.32 -11.35 14.88
C GLU A 194 -29.85 -11.67 15.15
N LEU A 195 -29.05 -11.87 14.10
CA LEU A 195 -27.61 -12.06 14.27
C LEU A 195 -26.95 -10.83 14.87
N LEU A 196 -27.33 -9.60 14.48
CA LEU A 196 -26.84 -8.38 15.12
C LEU A 196 -27.20 -8.32 16.61
N PHE A 197 -28.39 -8.77 17.02
CA PHE A 197 -28.71 -8.87 18.45
C PHE A 197 -27.82 -9.88 19.18
N ARG A 198 -27.43 -10.99 18.54
CA ARG A 198 -26.47 -11.93 19.13
C ARG A 198 -25.06 -11.36 19.19
N VAL A 199 -24.69 -10.51 18.22
CA VAL A 199 -23.41 -9.80 18.22
C VAL A 199 -23.33 -8.87 19.43
N THR A 200 -24.40 -8.11 19.71
CA THR A 200 -24.45 -7.23 20.88
C THR A 200 -24.49 -7.99 22.20
N ASP A 201 -25.11 -9.17 22.24
CA ASP A 201 -25.12 -10.07 23.40
C ASP A 201 -23.80 -10.87 23.56
N ASN A 202 -22.80 -10.67 22.68
CA ASN A 202 -21.53 -11.40 22.62
C ASN A 202 -21.67 -12.93 22.56
N LYS A 203 -22.68 -13.41 21.82
CA LYS A 203 -23.01 -14.84 21.68
C LYS A 203 -22.43 -15.50 20.42
N LEU A 204 -21.74 -14.74 19.55
CA LEU A 204 -21.08 -15.30 18.36
C LEU A 204 -19.59 -15.52 18.62
N ASN A 205 -19.08 -16.63 18.09
CA ASN A 205 -17.64 -16.87 17.97
C ASN A 205 -17.04 -16.04 16.82
N ILE A 206 -15.72 -15.85 16.82
CA ILE A 206 -15.01 -15.12 15.76
C ILE A 206 -15.24 -15.73 14.38
N ASP A 207 -15.18 -17.06 14.26
CA ASP A 207 -15.43 -17.73 12.97
C ASP A 207 -16.83 -17.44 12.43
N GLN A 208 -17.82 -17.37 13.32
CA GLN A 208 -19.20 -17.04 12.95
C GLN A 208 -19.35 -15.56 12.58
N LEU A 209 -18.64 -14.66 13.25
CA LEU A 209 -18.58 -13.24 12.89
C LEU A 209 -17.92 -13.03 11.53
N ILE A 210 -16.84 -13.76 11.24
CA ILE A 210 -16.16 -13.74 9.95
C ILE A 210 -17.08 -14.26 8.86
N ASP A 211 -17.74 -15.40 9.07
CA ASP A 211 -18.68 -15.99 8.12
C ASP A 211 -19.84 -15.05 7.80
N LEU A 212 -20.38 -14.38 8.83
CA LEU A 212 -21.40 -13.34 8.66
C LEU A 212 -20.86 -12.17 7.86
N ALA A 213 -19.66 -11.67 8.19
CA ALA A 213 -19.06 -10.55 7.49
C ALA A 213 -18.77 -10.87 6.02
N ILE A 214 -18.28 -12.07 5.70
CA ILE A 214 -18.06 -12.53 4.31
C ILE A 214 -19.39 -12.61 3.55
N PHE A 215 -20.46 -13.08 4.20
CA PHE A 215 -21.80 -13.08 3.60
C PHE A 215 -22.30 -11.66 3.30
N LEU A 216 -22.14 -10.73 4.25
CA LEU A 216 -22.52 -9.32 4.07
C LEU A 216 -21.68 -8.65 2.98
N LEU A 217 -20.38 -8.96 2.90
CA LEU A 217 -19.47 -8.48 1.86
C LEU A 217 -19.91 -8.94 0.45
N SER A 218 -20.41 -10.17 0.35
CA SER A 218 -20.89 -10.73 -0.92
C SER A 218 -22.16 -10.04 -1.43
N ASN A 219 -22.93 -9.39 -0.54
CA ASN A 219 -24.19 -8.70 -0.83
C ASN A 219 -24.13 -7.16 -0.64
N ILE A 220 -22.94 -6.56 -0.72
CA ILE A 220 -22.70 -5.10 -0.50
C ILE A 220 -23.58 -4.17 -1.36
N ALA A 221 -24.14 -4.67 -2.46
CA ALA A 221 -25.00 -3.90 -3.35
C ALA A 221 -26.23 -3.29 -2.62
N GLU A 222 -26.70 -3.92 -1.54
CA GLU A 222 -27.79 -3.38 -0.73
C GLU A 222 -27.27 -2.53 0.44
N GLU A 223 -27.84 -1.33 0.60
CA GLU A 223 -27.44 -0.36 1.64
C GLU A 223 -27.60 -0.92 3.06
N HIS A 224 -28.62 -1.75 3.27
CA HIS A 224 -28.91 -2.41 4.54
C HIS A 224 -27.76 -3.30 5.02
N TYR A 225 -27.21 -4.17 4.16
CA TYR A 225 -26.09 -5.05 4.55
C TYR A 225 -24.80 -4.28 4.81
N ASN A 226 -24.62 -3.13 4.17
CA ASN A 226 -23.48 -2.25 4.37
C ASN A 226 -23.51 -1.61 5.78
N ASP A 227 -24.68 -1.12 6.21
CA ASP A 227 -24.90 -0.59 7.56
C ASP A 227 -24.75 -1.69 8.63
N MET A 228 -25.24 -2.91 8.36
CA MET A 228 -25.06 -4.05 9.25
C MET A 228 -23.60 -4.46 9.41
N LEU A 229 -22.85 -4.53 8.31
CA LEU A 229 -21.42 -4.85 8.33
C LEU A 229 -20.66 -3.86 9.21
N ASP A 230 -21.00 -2.58 9.09
CA ASP A 230 -20.38 -1.51 9.85
C ASP A 230 -20.70 -1.54 11.35
N LYS A 231 -21.70 -2.33 11.80
CA LYS A 231 -22.04 -2.55 13.21
C LYS A 231 -21.35 -3.77 13.82
N LEU A 232 -20.75 -4.65 13.01
CA LEU A 232 -20.06 -5.86 13.49
C LEU A 232 -18.78 -5.58 14.27
N TRP A 233 -18.25 -4.35 14.24
CA TRP A 233 -17.06 -3.97 15.01
C TRP A 233 -17.21 -4.21 16.53
N ILE A 234 -18.44 -4.15 17.06
CA ILE A 234 -18.72 -4.44 18.47
C ILE A 234 -18.40 -5.91 18.80
N GLY A 235 -18.77 -6.84 17.90
CA GLY A 235 -18.46 -8.26 18.06
C GLY A 235 -16.97 -8.54 17.96
N PHE A 236 -16.27 -7.91 17.02
CA PHE A 236 -14.82 -8.08 16.88
C PHE A 236 -14.05 -7.53 18.09
N THR A 237 -14.46 -6.39 18.62
CA THR A 237 -13.83 -5.79 19.82
C THR A 237 -14.14 -6.57 21.11
N ALA A 238 -15.36 -7.11 21.26
CA ALA A 238 -15.71 -7.95 22.41
C ALA A 238 -14.95 -9.28 22.43
N ASN A 239 -14.69 -9.87 21.25
CA ASN A 239 -13.98 -11.13 21.09
C ASN A 239 -12.46 -10.97 20.85
N GLU A 240 -11.85 -9.85 21.23
CA GLU A 240 -10.42 -9.60 21.00
C GLU A 240 -9.49 -10.76 21.44
N SER A 241 -9.81 -11.43 22.55
CA SER A 241 -8.97 -12.48 23.12
C SER A 241 -8.94 -13.80 22.33
N SER A 242 -9.92 -14.06 21.47
CA SER A 242 -9.98 -15.30 20.69
C SER A 242 -9.38 -15.17 19.29
N ILE A 243 -8.87 -13.99 18.91
CA ILE A 243 -8.22 -13.76 17.62
C ILE A 243 -6.89 -14.53 17.60
N ASP A 244 -6.74 -15.42 16.62
CA ASP A 244 -5.56 -16.26 16.39
C ASP A 244 -4.92 -16.02 15.01
N GLU A 245 -3.85 -16.78 14.73
CA GLU A 245 -3.07 -16.71 13.48
C GLU A 245 -3.88 -17.06 12.22
N THR A 246 -4.93 -17.85 12.34
CA THR A 246 -5.75 -18.31 11.20
C THR A 246 -6.87 -17.33 10.89
N ASN A 247 -7.41 -16.70 11.94
CA ASN A 247 -8.57 -15.82 11.84
C ASN A 247 -8.20 -14.37 11.59
N ILE A 248 -7.02 -13.92 12.04
CA ILE A 248 -6.56 -12.54 11.81
C ILE A 248 -6.56 -12.17 10.32
N VAL A 249 -6.13 -13.09 9.45
CA VAL A 249 -6.09 -12.87 8.00
C VAL A 249 -7.48 -12.64 7.42
N LYS A 250 -8.46 -13.43 7.85
CA LYS A 250 -9.84 -13.27 7.41
C LYS A 250 -10.42 -11.94 7.91
N ILE A 251 -10.09 -11.49 9.11
CA ILE A 251 -10.49 -10.16 9.60
C ILE A 251 -9.90 -9.05 8.73
N PHE A 252 -8.64 -9.19 8.30
CA PHE A 252 -8.02 -8.28 7.33
C PHE A 252 -8.81 -8.22 6.01
N THR A 253 -9.33 -9.34 5.50
CA THR A 253 -10.14 -9.36 4.26
C THR A 253 -11.47 -8.60 4.37
N ILE A 254 -11.97 -8.37 5.58
CA ILE A 254 -13.24 -7.68 5.83
C ILE A 254 -13.08 -6.15 5.80
N LEU A 255 -11.88 -5.63 6.05
CA LEU A 255 -11.57 -4.20 6.14
C LEU A 255 -12.06 -3.34 4.96
N PRO A 256 -12.06 -3.80 3.69
CA PRO A 256 -12.51 -2.98 2.56
C PRO A 256 -13.99 -2.63 2.61
N GLY A 257 -14.83 -3.51 3.16
CA GLY A 257 -16.27 -3.30 3.23
C GLY A 257 -16.73 -2.40 4.38
N LEU A 258 -15.89 -2.22 5.40
CA LEU A 258 -16.20 -1.33 6.52
C LEU A 258 -16.08 0.15 6.09
N LYS A 259 -16.94 1.02 6.62
CA LYS A 259 -16.89 2.47 6.37
C LYS A 259 -16.48 3.19 7.63
N THR A 260 -17.44 3.48 8.50
CA THR A 260 -17.27 4.34 9.67
C THR A 260 -16.50 3.60 10.77
N SER A 261 -16.77 2.30 10.90
CA SER A 261 -16.14 1.43 11.90
C SER A 261 -14.72 0.97 11.55
N LYS A 262 -14.28 1.22 10.30
CA LYS A 262 -13.02 0.72 9.75
C LYS A 262 -11.82 1.05 10.64
N LYS A 263 -11.70 2.30 11.10
CA LYS A 263 -10.56 2.74 11.92
C LYS A 263 -10.44 1.98 13.23
N THR A 264 -11.57 1.68 13.87
CA THR A 264 -11.61 0.92 15.13
C THR A 264 -11.16 -0.51 14.92
N VAL A 265 -11.65 -1.16 13.85
CA VAL A 265 -11.25 -2.53 13.50
C VAL A 265 -9.78 -2.58 13.06
N ILE A 266 -9.28 -1.58 12.32
CA ILE A 266 -7.85 -1.45 12.01
C ILE A 266 -7.03 -1.43 13.30
N ASN A 267 -7.34 -0.54 14.26
CA ASN A 267 -6.56 -0.44 15.51
C ASN A 267 -6.53 -1.78 16.28
N LEU A 268 -7.65 -2.49 16.34
CA LEU A 268 -7.75 -3.81 16.97
C LEU A 268 -6.81 -4.82 16.29
N VAL A 269 -6.88 -4.88 14.97
CA VAL A 269 -6.10 -5.83 14.18
C VAL A 269 -4.61 -5.46 14.20
N GLU A 270 -4.24 -4.17 14.23
CA GLU A 270 -2.86 -3.71 14.39
C GLU A 270 -2.27 -4.15 15.73
N GLN A 271 -3.03 -3.99 16.82
CA GLN A 271 -2.61 -4.44 18.14
C GLN A 271 -2.39 -5.97 18.14
N LYS A 272 -3.32 -6.73 17.57
CA LYS A 272 -3.19 -8.19 17.47
C LYS A 272 -2.05 -8.63 16.55
N LEU A 273 -1.83 -7.93 15.44
CA LEU A 273 -0.70 -8.18 14.56
C LEU A 273 0.63 -8.00 15.32
N SER A 274 0.73 -6.98 16.17
CA SER A 274 1.93 -6.75 16.99
C SER A 274 2.21 -7.85 18.03
N GLU A 275 1.18 -8.58 18.46
CA GLU A 275 1.30 -9.71 19.40
C GLU A 275 1.58 -11.03 18.66
N LEU A 276 0.90 -11.27 17.53
CA LEU A 276 0.85 -12.56 16.84
C LEU A 276 1.86 -12.70 15.71
N TRP A 277 2.51 -11.61 15.25
CA TRP A 277 3.41 -11.65 14.10
C TRP A 277 4.43 -12.80 14.11
N PRO A 278 5.08 -13.22 15.22
CA PRO A 278 6.14 -14.23 15.15
C PRO A 278 5.66 -15.60 14.67
N ARG A 279 4.36 -15.88 14.74
CA ARG A 279 3.77 -17.17 14.41
C ARG A 279 3.01 -17.18 13.08
N ILE A 280 2.82 -16.01 12.46
CA ILE A 280 2.12 -15.89 11.18
C ILE A 280 2.96 -16.53 10.06
N ASN A 281 2.33 -17.39 9.27
CA ASN A 281 2.96 -18.05 8.13
C ASN A 281 3.14 -17.11 6.92
N SER A 282 3.91 -17.53 5.91
CA SER A 282 4.21 -16.73 4.72
C SER A 282 2.97 -16.33 3.92
N ASN A 283 2.07 -17.28 3.64
CA ASN A 283 0.88 -17.03 2.81
C ASN A 283 -0.07 -16.04 3.49
N SER A 284 -0.31 -16.24 4.78
CA SER A 284 -1.08 -15.34 5.63
C SER A 284 -0.50 -13.94 5.65
N MET A 285 0.83 -13.81 5.73
CA MET A 285 1.47 -12.48 5.69
C MET A 285 1.35 -11.82 4.32
N GLN A 286 1.46 -12.58 3.22
CA GLN A 286 1.26 -12.05 1.87
C GLN A 286 -0.15 -11.47 1.69
N GLU A 287 -1.18 -12.14 2.21
CA GLU A 287 -2.55 -11.65 2.19
C GLU A 287 -2.70 -10.37 3.03
N ILE A 288 -2.13 -10.34 4.24
CA ILE A 288 -2.11 -9.15 5.09
C ILE A 288 -1.44 -7.97 4.37
N MET A 289 -0.27 -8.18 3.75
CA MET A 289 0.41 -7.13 2.98
C MET A 289 -0.40 -6.65 1.78
N SER A 290 -1.17 -7.53 1.12
CA SER A 290 -2.11 -7.11 0.06
C SER A 290 -3.17 -6.15 0.60
N MET A 291 -3.64 -6.38 1.83
CA MET A 291 -4.58 -5.47 2.51
C MET A 291 -3.94 -4.12 2.88
N PHE A 292 -2.66 -4.11 3.24
CA PHE A 292 -1.90 -2.86 3.44
C PHE A 292 -1.79 -2.02 2.16
N ILE A 293 -1.78 -2.66 0.99
CA ILE A 293 -1.72 -1.95 -0.29
C ILE A 293 -3.09 -1.37 -0.64
N SER A 294 -4.18 -2.09 -0.36
CA SER A 294 -5.53 -1.59 -0.63
C SER A 294 -5.96 -0.49 0.36
N GLU A 295 -5.58 -0.60 1.63
CA GLU A 295 -6.02 0.30 2.70
C GLU A 295 -4.91 1.28 3.12
N LYS A 296 -5.20 2.58 3.12
CA LYS A 296 -4.20 3.65 3.34
C LYS A 296 -4.02 4.10 4.78
N TYR A 297 -4.66 3.44 5.75
CA TYR A 297 -4.84 3.98 7.11
C TYR A 297 -4.03 3.25 8.20
N PHE A 298 -3.09 2.38 7.83
CA PHE A 298 -2.25 1.68 8.81
C PHE A 298 -1.19 2.60 9.43
N SER A 299 -0.87 2.35 10.70
CA SER A 299 0.14 3.06 11.48
C SER A 299 1.55 2.63 11.11
N MET A 300 2.52 3.54 11.28
CA MET A 300 3.94 3.27 11.01
C MET A 300 4.51 2.10 11.83
N GLN A 301 3.93 1.83 13.00
CA GLN A 301 4.32 0.72 13.87
C GLN A 301 3.97 -0.62 13.23
N SER A 302 2.81 -0.71 12.58
CA SER A 302 2.40 -1.92 11.84
C SER A 302 3.36 -2.24 10.70
N PHE A 303 3.87 -1.22 9.99
CA PHE A 303 4.89 -1.43 8.97
C PHE A 303 6.22 -1.97 9.55
N ALA A 304 6.62 -1.49 10.74
CA ALA A 304 7.80 -2.02 11.42
C ALA A 304 7.61 -3.49 11.85
N VAL A 305 6.38 -3.89 12.23
CA VAL A 305 6.05 -5.29 12.52
C VAL A 305 6.23 -6.18 11.28
N LEU A 306 5.84 -5.70 10.09
CA LEU A 306 6.08 -6.41 8.82
C LEU A 306 7.59 -6.59 8.56
N GLY A 307 8.40 -5.56 8.82
CA GLY A 307 9.86 -5.64 8.71
C GLY A 307 10.49 -6.64 9.68
N ASN A 308 10.05 -6.64 10.94
CA ASN A 308 10.48 -7.60 11.96
C ASN A 308 10.14 -9.04 11.58
N TRP A 309 8.91 -9.27 11.11
CA TRP A 309 8.47 -10.57 10.64
C TRP A 309 9.32 -11.07 9.49
N PHE A 310 9.57 -10.20 8.50
CA PHE A 310 10.35 -10.52 7.32
C PHE A 310 11.78 -10.91 7.68
N TYR A 311 12.42 -10.18 8.61
CA TYR A 311 13.76 -10.52 9.10
C TYR A 311 13.83 -11.88 9.82
N ALA A 312 12.81 -12.22 10.61
CA ALA A 312 12.75 -13.49 11.32
C ALA A 312 12.54 -14.68 10.37
N HIS A 313 11.65 -14.55 9.39
CA HIS A 313 11.21 -15.66 8.52
C HIS A 313 12.01 -15.80 7.22
N ILE A 314 12.96 -14.91 6.94
CA ILE A 314 13.74 -14.89 5.68
C ILE A 314 14.38 -16.23 5.29
N HIS A 315 14.73 -17.08 6.26
CA HIS A 315 15.33 -18.40 6.00
C HIS A 315 14.35 -19.39 5.37
N ALA A 316 13.08 -19.29 5.76
CA ALA A 316 12.03 -20.20 5.33
C ALA A 316 11.38 -19.80 4.00
N LEU A 317 11.60 -18.57 3.53
CA LEU A 317 11.02 -18.07 2.28
C LEU A 317 11.68 -18.72 1.04
N ASP A 318 10.84 -19.08 0.09
CA ASP A 318 11.17 -19.45 -1.28
C ASP A 318 11.37 -18.20 -2.18
N GLU A 319 11.82 -18.42 -3.42
CA GLU A 319 12.15 -17.33 -4.34
C GLU A 319 10.91 -16.53 -4.76
N ASP A 320 9.78 -17.21 -5.00
CA ASP A 320 8.55 -16.57 -5.48
C ASP A 320 7.87 -15.78 -4.36
N THR A 321 7.81 -16.32 -3.14
CA THR A 321 7.25 -15.57 -2.00
C THR A 321 8.10 -14.37 -1.64
N LEU A 322 9.43 -14.48 -1.71
CA LEU A 322 10.34 -13.36 -1.48
C LEU A 322 10.13 -12.24 -2.52
N LEU A 323 10.00 -12.59 -3.80
CA LEU A 323 9.74 -11.63 -4.86
C LEU A 323 8.42 -10.89 -4.63
N ASP A 324 7.35 -11.60 -4.29
CA ASP A 324 6.05 -10.98 -3.96
C ASP A 324 6.16 -10.03 -2.75
N ILE A 325 6.81 -10.45 -1.66
CA ILE A 325 6.97 -9.62 -0.47
C ILE A 325 7.79 -8.34 -0.78
N ILE A 326 8.91 -8.47 -1.49
CA ILE A 326 9.76 -7.32 -1.87
C ILE A 326 9.00 -6.35 -2.78
N THR A 327 8.27 -6.87 -3.77
CA THR A 327 7.45 -6.02 -4.66
C THR A 327 6.33 -5.33 -3.89
N LYS A 328 5.73 -5.98 -2.89
CA LYS A 328 4.74 -5.36 -1.99
C LYS A 328 5.34 -4.25 -1.13
N PHE A 329 6.51 -4.45 -0.50
CA PHE A 329 7.21 -3.37 0.22
C PHE A 329 7.55 -2.18 -0.69
N THR A 330 8.00 -2.49 -1.90
CA THR A 330 8.29 -1.50 -2.95
C THR A 330 7.04 -0.70 -3.32
N ARG A 331 5.88 -1.35 -3.47
CA ARG A 331 4.58 -0.68 -3.73
C ARG A 331 4.07 0.14 -2.55
N LEU A 332 4.33 -0.31 -1.31
CA LEU A 332 4.00 0.42 -0.08
C LEU A 332 4.93 1.62 0.16
N ASN A 333 6.01 1.73 -0.62
CA ASN A 333 7.05 2.75 -0.44
C ASN A 333 7.60 2.77 1.01
N TYR A 334 7.75 1.59 1.61
CA TYR A 334 8.25 1.41 2.97
C TYR A 334 9.52 0.55 2.98
N THR A 335 10.54 1.03 3.70
CA THR A 335 11.77 0.30 3.98
C THR A 335 12.28 0.67 5.36
N ASP A 336 12.93 -0.28 6.04
CA ASP A 336 13.61 -0.07 7.31
C ASP A 336 14.93 -0.87 7.37
N ASP A 337 15.63 -0.76 8.49
CA ASP A 337 16.91 -1.44 8.72
C ASP A 337 16.73 -2.97 8.76
N HIS A 338 15.59 -3.47 9.24
CA HIS A 338 15.32 -4.90 9.32
C HIS A 338 15.08 -5.51 7.94
N ILE A 339 14.34 -4.82 7.05
CA ILE A 339 14.11 -5.27 5.67
C ILE A 339 15.43 -5.30 4.91
N GLU A 340 16.24 -4.24 4.99
CA GLU A 340 17.55 -4.21 4.33
C GLU A 340 18.45 -5.35 4.85
N ALA A 341 18.52 -5.53 6.17
CA ALA A 341 19.31 -6.59 6.78
C ALA A 341 18.79 -8.00 6.45
N ALA A 342 17.48 -8.17 6.27
CA ALA A 342 16.85 -9.41 5.85
C ALA A 342 17.27 -9.77 4.42
N VAL A 343 17.15 -8.82 3.48
CA VAL A 343 17.60 -9.01 2.09
C VAL A 343 19.09 -9.30 2.04
N GLU A 344 19.93 -8.58 2.80
CA GLU A 344 21.36 -8.87 2.89
C GLU A 344 21.62 -10.30 3.38
N LYS A 345 20.90 -10.75 4.42
CA LYS A 345 21.03 -12.10 4.99
C LYS A 345 20.61 -13.17 3.98
N TYR A 346 19.52 -12.95 3.24
CA TYR A 346 19.09 -13.83 2.16
C TYR A 346 20.15 -13.94 1.07
N MET A 347 20.64 -12.81 0.57
CA MET A 347 21.62 -12.77 -0.51
C MET A 347 22.94 -13.44 -0.11
N ARG A 348 23.38 -13.28 1.14
CA ARG A 348 24.58 -13.96 1.65
C ARG A 348 24.44 -15.49 1.69
N LEU A 349 23.27 -16.01 2.06
CA LEU A 349 23.06 -17.44 2.31
C LEU A 349 22.59 -18.20 1.06
N LYS A 350 21.64 -17.59 0.32
CA LYS A 350 20.95 -18.20 -0.82
C LYS A 350 21.32 -17.55 -2.15
N GLY A 351 21.94 -16.37 -2.18
CA GLY A 351 22.29 -15.63 -3.41
C GLY A 351 22.99 -16.46 -4.49
N PRO A 352 24.02 -17.28 -4.17
CA PRO A 352 24.69 -18.12 -5.16
C PRO A 352 23.83 -19.24 -5.75
N LYS A 353 22.71 -19.58 -5.10
CA LYS A 353 21.80 -20.67 -5.48
C LYS A 353 20.51 -20.16 -6.12
N VAL A 354 20.32 -18.84 -6.20
CA VAL A 354 19.11 -18.26 -6.79
C VAL A 354 19.09 -18.56 -8.28
N ASN A 355 18.01 -19.19 -8.76
CA ASN A 355 17.85 -19.49 -10.19
C ASN A 355 17.00 -18.43 -10.89
N SER A 356 16.06 -17.80 -10.18
CA SER A 356 15.16 -16.79 -10.76
C SER A 356 15.87 -15.45 -11.00
N TYR A 357 16.04 -15.09 -12.27
CA TYR A 357 16.52 -13.76 -12.66
C TYR A 357 15.52 -12.64 -12.28
N ILE A 358 14.23 -12.97 -12.17
CA ILE A 358 13.15 -12.02 -11.83
C ILE A 358 13.29 -11.56 -10.38
N LEU A 359 13.65 -12.47 -9.47
CA LEU A 359 13.91 -12.13 -8.07
C LEU A 359 15.03 -11.11 -7.93
N ILE A 360 16.15 -11.31 -8.64
CA ILE A 360 17.29 -10.38 -8.61
C ILE A 360 16.89 -9.01 -9.15
N VAL A 361 16.10 -8.97 -10.24
CA VAL A 361 15.53 -7.72 -10.75
C VAL A 361 14.64 -7.05 -9.71
N GLY A 362 13.81 -7.79 -9.00
CA GLY A 362 12.99 -7.28 -7.90
C GLY A 362 13.81 -6.64 -6.78
N ILE A 363 14.90 -7.32 -6.38
CA ILE A 363 15.84 -6.82 -5.35
C ILE A 363 16.58 -5.57 -5.84
N LEU A 364 17.04 -5.54 -7.09
CA LEU A 364 17.72 -4.39 -7.67
C LEU A 364 16.78 -3.18 -7.81
N ASN A 365 15.52 -3.41 -8.20
CA ASN A 365 14.51 -2.37 -8.23
C ASN A 365 14.19 -1.82 -6.83
N TYR A 366 14.11 -2.70 -5.83
CA TYR A 366 13.98 -2.32 -4.43
C TYR A 366 15.17 -1.44 -3.98
N CYS A 367 16.40 -1.83 -4.30
CA CYS A 367 17.59 -1.02 -3.99
C CYS A 367 17.54 0.35 -4.70
N MET A 368 17.10 0.39 -5.94
CA MET A 368 17.02 1.62 -6.73
C MET A 368 15.94 2.58 -6.18
N GLN A 369 14.74 2.09 -5.90
CA GLN A 369 13.63 2.92 -5.42
C GLN A 369 13.93 3.57 -4.07
N PHE A 370 14.54 2.83 -3.16
CA PHE A 370 14.92 3.33 -1.83
C PHE A 370 16.35 3.88 -1.77
N GLN A 371 17.03 3.96 -2.92
CA GLN A 371 18.38 4.49 -3.07
C GLN A 371 19.39 3.79 -2.13
N LEU A 372 19.22 2.49 -1.90
CA LEU A 372 20.01 1.68 -0.97
C LEU A 372 21.32 1.26 -1.64
N ARG A 373 22.44 1.69 -1.05
CA ARG A 373 23.79 1.36 -1.54
C ARG A 373 24.50 0.34 -0.65
N ASN A 374 23.85 -0.80 -0.43
CA ASN A 374 24.45 -1.90 0.33
C ASN A 374 25.39 -2.72 -0.58
N LYS A 375 26.70 -2.64 -0.31
CA LYS A 375 27.74 -3.27 -1.13
C LYS A 375 27.51 -4.78 -1.29
N LYS A 376 27.19 -5.48 -0.21
CA LYS A 376 27.06 -6.94 -0.21
C LYS A 376 25.90 -7.41 -1.08
N ILE A 377 24.77 -6.70 -1.05
CA ILE A 377 23.61 -7.00 -1.90
C ILE A 377 23.98 -6.78 -3.36
N LEU A 378 24.54 -5.60 -3.68
CA LEU A 378 24.88 -5.21 -5.04
C LEU A 378 25.97 -6.10 -5.66
N ASP A 379 27.02 -6.43 -4.91
CA ASP A 379 28.09 -7.32 -5.37
C ASP A 379 27.55 -8.74 -5.63
N THR A 380 26.67 -9.25 -4.76
CA THR A 380 26.04 -10.58 -4.98
C THR A 380 25.13 -10.57 -6.21
N CYS A 381 24.35 -9.51 -6.44
CA CYS A 381 23.56 -9.35 -7.66
C CYS A 381 24.45 -9.29 -8.92
N CYS A 382 25.60 -8.62 -8.82
CA CYS A 382 26.57 -8.54 -9.91
C CYS A 382 27.14 -9.93 -10.25
N ASP A 383 27.57 -10.69 -9.24
CA ASP A 383 28.08 -12.05 -9.43
C ASP A 383 27.03 -13.01 -10.02
N HIS A 384 25.77 -12.86 -9.62
CA HIS A 384 24.66 -13.65 -10.19
C HIS A 384 24.43 -13.33 -11.66
N TYR A 385 24.37 -12.03 -11.99
CA TYR A 385 24.23 -11.55 -13.35
C TYR A 385 25.33 -12.13 -14.24
N LEU A 386 26.60 -11.99 -13.84
CA LEU A 386 27.75 -12.47 -14.61
C LEU A 386 27.77 -13.99 -14.82
N LYS A 387 27.24 -14.78 -13.88
CA LYS A 387 27.14 -16.24 -14.02
C LYS A 387 26.00 -16.69 -14.93
N ASN A 388 24.92 -15.92 -15.00
CA ASN A 388 23.67 -16.31 -15.68
C ASN A 388 23.38 -15.49 -16.94
N MET A 389 24.39 -14.82 -17.50
CA MET A 389 24.25 -13.90 -18.63
C MET A 389 23.48 -14.48 -19.82
N ASP A 390 23.78 -15.73 -20.19
CA ASP A 390 23.17 -16.40 -21.34
C ASP A 390 21.67 -16.73 -21.12
N ASN A 391 21.25 -16.84 -19.87
CA ASN A 391 19.88 -17.19 -19.50
C ASN A 391 18.96 -15.96 -19.34
N ILE A 392 19.53 -14.75 -19.32
CA ILE A 392 18.76 -13.51 -19.08
C ILE A 392 18.18 -13.00 -20.39
N PRO A 393 16.86 -12.80 -20.48
CA PRO A 393 16.27 -12.26 -21.70
C PRO A 393 16.74 -10.81 -21.95
N PRO A 394 16.98 -10.41 -23.21
CA PRO A 394 17.45 -9.08 -23.60
C PRO A 394 16.66 -7.92 -22.99
N SER A 395 15.34 -8.08 -22.84
CA SER A 395 14.43 -7.07 -22.29
C SER A 395 14.71 -6.74 -20.82
N PHE A 396 15.32 -7.66 -20.05
CA PHE A 396 15.63 -7.45 -18.65
C PHE A 396 17.01 -6.83 -18.40
N LEU A 397 17.86 -6.70 -19.43
CA LEU A 397 19.23 -6.20 -19.28
C LEU A 397 19.28 -4.79 -18.68
N LYS A 398 18.32 -3.92 -19.00
CA LYS A 398 18.19 -2.61 -18.34
C LYS A 398 18.00 -2.76 -16.85
N SER A 399 17.09 -3.62 -16.42
CA SER A 399 16.74 -3.80 -15.01
C SER A 399 17.91 -4.37 -14.19
N PHE A 400 18.86 -5.04 -14.84
CA PHE A 400 20.12 -5.45 -14.21
C PHE A 400 21.15 -4.33 -14.16
N ILE A 401 21.42 -3.66 -15.29
CA ILE A 401 22.56 -2.72 -15.41
C ILE A 401 22.22 -1.33 -14.85
N HIS A 402 21.00 -0.84 -15.08
CA HIS A 402 20.61 0.53 -14.73
C HIS A 402 20.73 0.85 -13.24
N PRO A 403 20.32 -0.03 -12.30
CA PRO A 403 20.45 0.23 -10.87
C PRO A 403 21.89 0.51 -10.42
N PHE A 404 22.89 -0.18 -10.98
CA PHE A 404 24.30 0.06 -10.67
C PHE A 404 24.74 1.46 -11.10
N GLY A 405 24.32 1.91 -12.29
CA GLY A 405 24.63 3.25 -12.76
C GLY A 405 23.89 4.34 -12.00
N TYR A 406 22.60 4.14 -11.73
CA TYR A 406 21.77 5.09 -10.98
C TYR A 406 22.27 5.29 -9.55
N LEU A 407 22.68 4.22 -8.86
CA LEU A 407 23.28 4.31 -7.53
C LEU A 407 24.77 4.72 -7.56
N CYS A 408 25.33 4.96 -8.75
CA CYS A 408 26.75 5.27 -8.99
C CYS A 408 27.70 4.24 -8.33
N PHE A 409 27.34 2.95 -8.37
CA PHE A 409 28.08 1.87 -7.73
C PHE A 409 29.00 1.17 -8.74
N LYS A 410 30.30 1.10 -8.41
CA LYS A 410 31.28 0.28 -9.12
C LYS A 410 31.45 -1.06 -8.36
N PRO A 411 30.94 -2.18 -8.89
CA PRO A 411 31.18 -3.49 -8.29
C PRO A 411 32.66 -3.88 -8.40
N VAL A 412 33.08 -4.85 -7.59
CA VAL A 412 34.47 -5.37 -7.58
C VAL A 412 34.83 -6.05 -8.90
N THR A 413 33.85 -6.69 -9.54
CA THR A 413 34.03 -7.43 -10.78
C THR A 413 33.88 -6.51 -12.00
N ASN A 414 34.51 -6.85 -13.14
CA ASN A 414 34.44 -6.09 -14.41
C ASN A 414 33.05 -6.18 -15.10
N LEU A 415 32.01 -5.70 -14.42
CA LEU A 415 30.63 -5.69 -14.91
C LEU A 415 30.50 -4.96 -16.25
N TRP A 416 30.99 -3.72 -16.32
CA TRP A 416 30.75 -2.80 -17.43
C TRP A 416 31.33 -3.30 -18.76
N GLU A 417 32.54 -3.84 -18.73
CA GLU A 417 33.22 -4.38 -19.92
C GLU A 417 32.50 -5.62 -20.47
N ILE A 418 32.16 -6.58 -19.60
CA ILE A 418 31.47 -7.83 -19.99
C ILE A 418 30.06 -7.51 -20.50
N SER A 419 29.33 -6.64 -19.80
CA SER A 419 28.00 -6.19 -20.23
C SER A 419 28.03 -5.49 -21.59
N GLU A 420 29.08 -4.70 -21.89
CA GLU A 420 29.15 -3.98 -23.18
C GLU A 420 29.21 -4.97 -24.35
N ASN A 421 30.02 -6.02 -24.24
CA ASN A 421 30.16 -7.05 -25.27
C ASN A 421 28.82 -7.73 -25.60
N ILE A 422 28.04 -8.08 -24.57
CA ILE A 422 26.73 -8.73 -24.75
C ILE A 422 25.69 -7.76 -25.30
N LEU A 423 25.70 -6.50 -24.83
CA LEU A 423 24.82 -5.47 -25.37
C LEU A 423 25.09 -5.24 -26.86
N ILE A 424 26.35 -5.27 -27.29
CA ILE A 424 26.75 -5.14 -28.70
C ILE A 424 26.18 -6.27 -29.57
N GLU A 425 26.08 -7.49 -29.06
CA GLU A 425 25.51 -8.64 -29.77
C GLU A 425 23.98 -8.57 -29.83
N VAL A 426 23.36 -8.12 -28.73
CA VAL A 426 21.92 -8.24 -28.49
C VAL A 426 21.16 -6.93 -28.76
N TYR A 427 21.83 -5.80 -29.05
CA TYR A 427 21.24 -4.46 -29.13
C TYR A 427 19.95 -4.35 -29.97
N ARG A 428 19.82 -5.11 -31.07
CA ARG A 428 18.62 -5.08 -31.93
C ARG A 428 17.36 -5.62 -31.25
N LYS A 429 17.52 -6.44 -30.20
CA LYS A 429 16.42 -7.05 -29.43
C LYS A 429 15.98 -6.19 -28.24
N ILE A 430 16.71 -5.13 -27.93
CA ILE A 430 16.45 -4.25 -26.78
C ILE A 430 15.76 -2.98 -27.29
N GLY A 431 14.80 -2.45 -26.51
CA GLY A 431 14.17 -1.18 -26.82
C GLY A 431 15.16 -0.01 -26.77
N VAL A 432 14.97 0.98 -27.64
CA VAL A 432 15.85 2.17 -27.72
C VAL A 432 15.88 2.93 -26.38
N ASP A 433 14.73 3.07 -25.70
CA ASP A 433 14.66 3.73 -24.38
C ASP A 433 15.52 3.02 -23.33
N ASP A 434 15.48 1.70 -23.37
CA ASP A 434 16.21 0.85 -22.43
C ASP A 434 17.71 0.92 -22.71
N LEU A 435 18.11 0.89 -23.98
CA LEU A 435 19.50 1.13 -24.40
C LEU A 435 19.98 2.52 -23.96
N CYS A 436 19.18 3.58 -24.15
CA CYS A 436 19.54 4.92 -23.69
C CYS A 436 19.74 4.96 -22.17
N SER A 437 18.84 4.31 -21.42
CA SER A 437 18.93 4.23 -19.96
C SER A 437 20.18 3.48 -19.51
N ILE A 438 20.52 2.39 -20.20
CA ILE A 438 21.77 1.65 -19.97
C ILE A 438 22.98 2.53 -20.28
N MET A 439 23.04 3.19 -21.44
CA MET A 439 24.16 4.07 -21.81
C MET A 439 24.36 5.22 -20.81
N LEU A 440 23.27 5.85 -20.35
CA LEU A 440 23.34 6.85 -19.28
C LEU A 440 23.90 6.26 -17.97
N SER A 441 23.60 4.99 -17.68
CA SER A 441 24.11 4.29 -16.49
C SER A 441 25.62 4.11 -16.52
N TYR A 442 26.18 3.75 -17.67
CA TYR A 442 27.63 3.70 -17.89
C TYR A 442 28.24 5.09 -17.65
N ILE A 443 27.67 6.11 -18.31
CA ILE A 443 28.11 7.49 -18.20
C ILE A 443 28.12 7.96 -16.73
N TYR A 444 27.06 7.71 -15.96
CA TYR A 444 26.99 8.11 -14.55
C TYR A 444 28.19 7.61 -13.73
N VAL A 445 28.66 6.40 -14.03
CA VAL A 445 29.76 5.73 -13.34
C VAL A 445 31.13 6.12 -13.91
N GLY A 446 31.16 6.86 -15.03
CA GLY A 446 32.37 7.29 -15.72
C GLY A 446 33.00 6.18 -16.57
N GLU A 447 32.20 5.19 -16.98
CA GLU A 447 32.57 4.21 -18.01
C GLU A 447 31.87 4.61 -19.32
N TYR A 448 32.53 4.46 -20.47
CA TYR A 448 32.03 5.02 -21.74
C TYR A 448 31.88 3.93 -22.81
N PRO A 449 30.64 3.51 -23.16
CA PRO A 449 30.42 2.41 -24.08
C PRO A 449 30.43 2.92 -25.53
N VAL A 450 31.61 3.31 -26.01
CA VAL A 450 31.80 3.95 -27.33
C VAL A 450 31.37 3.02 -28.47
N LYS A 451 31.62 1.71 -28.34
CA LYS A 451 31.28 0.72 -29.37
C LYS A 451 29.76 0.53 -29.46
N LEU A 452 29.08 0.50 -28.32
CA LEU A 452 27.62 0.45 -28.28
C LEU A 452 27.01 1.74 -28.85
N ALA A 453 27.56 2.90 -28.49
CA ALA A 453 27.11 4.20 -29.00
C ALA A 453 27.16 4.25 -30.54
N ALA A 454 28.26 3.80 -31.14
CA ALA A 454 28.42 3.75 -32.60
C ALA A 454 27.33 2.91 -33.30
N LYS A 455 26.85 1.83 -32.67
CA LYS A 455 25.76 1.01 -33.22
C LYS A 455 24.40 1.67 -33.07
N VAL A 456 24.13 2.35 -31.96
CA VAL A 456 22.84 3.01 -31.68
C VAL A 456 22.67 4.26 -32.55
N PHE A 457 23.74 5.03 -32.77
CA PHE A 457 23.71 6.22 -33.62
C PHE A 457 23.80 5.94 -35.13
N ASN A 458 23.84 4.66 -35.54
CA ASN A 458 23.84 4.28 -36.96
C ASN A 458 22.53 4.76 -37.65
N PRO A 459 22.59 5.43 -38.83
CA PRO A 459 21.42 6.00 -39.50
C PRO A 459 20.24 5.03 -39.72
N GLU A 460 20.52 3.75 -39.95
CA GLU A 460 19.49 2.70 -40.13
C GLU A 460 18.63 2.48 -38.88
N TYR A 461 19.19 2.76 -37.71
CA TYR A 461 18.54 2.60 -36.41
C TYR A 461 17.93 3.91 -35.94
N TYR A 462 18.64 5.03 -36.14
CA TYR A 462 18.23 6.37 -35.74
C TYR A 462 16.97 6.88 -36.47
N THR A 463 16.83 6.62 -37.77
CA THR A 463 15.69 7.09 -38.59
C THR A 463 14.33 6.53 -38.18
N LYS A 464 14.30 5.50 -37.32
CA LYS A 464 13.07 4.87 -36.82
C LYS A 464 12.53 5.54 -35.54
N ILE A 465 13.24 6.53 -35.00
CA ILE A 465 12.95 7.14 -33.70
C ILE A 465 12.20 8.46 -33.89
N ASN A 466 10.87 8.42 -33.74
CA ASN A 466 10.01 9.62 -33.85
C ASN A 466 9.60 10.19 -32.49
N ASN A 467 10.01 9.59 -31.37
CA ASN A 467 9.62 10.04 -30.04
C ASN A 467 10.55 11.14 -29.54
N THR A 468 9.99 12.32 -29.23
CA THR A 468 10.71 13.51 -28.79
C THR A 468 11.43 13.33 -27.45
N SER A 469 10.88 12.54 -26.52
CA SER A 469 11.55 12.24 -25.24
C SER A 469 12.78 11.34 -25.40
N LEU A 470 12.71 10.36 -26.30
CA LEU A 470 13.84 9.50 -26.63
C LEU A 470 14.93 10.27 -27.36
N LEU A 471 14.51 11.17 -28.25
CA LEU A 471 15.42 12.04 -28.96
C LEU A 471 16.20 12.93 -27.98
N GLN A 472 15.53 13.52 -26.98
CA GLN A 472 16.21 14.28 -25.92
C GLN A 472 17.26 13.45 -25.17
N LYS A 473 16.95 12.20 -24.79
CA LYS A 473 17.93 11.29 -24.16
C LYS A 473 19.12 11.01 -25.07
N LEU A 474 18.90 10.83 -26.37
CA LEU A 474 19.98 10.62 -27.34
C LEU A 474 20.85 11.87 -27.53
N TYR A 475 20.24 13.06 -27.59
CA TYR A 475 20.97 14.33 -27.58
C TYR A 475 21.80 14.50 -26.32
N LEU A 476 21.25 14.13 -25.15
CA LEU A 476 21.98 14.13 -23.89
C LEU A 476 23.17 13.17 -23.98
N ILE A 477 22.98 11.93 -24.41
CA ILE A 477 24.06 10.93 -24.56
C ILE A 477 25.15 11.43 -25.51
N ASP A 478 24.79 11.93 -26.70
CA ASP A 478 25.74 12.44 -27.68
C ASP A 478 26.54 13.63 -27.13
N THR A 479 25.84 14.56 -26.47
CA THR A 479 26.46 15.73 -25.81
C THR A 479 27.44 15.27 -24.73
N VAL A 480 27.03 14.34 -23.87
CA VAL A 480 27.84 13.87 -22.75
C VAL A 480 29.06 13.09 -23.22
N LEU A 481 28.90 12.18 -24.18
CA LEU A 481 30.03 11.45 -24.75
C LEU A 481 31.03 12.40 -25.43
N SER A 482 30.55 13.47 -26.08
CA SER A 482 31.43 14.50 -26.66
C SER A 482 32.22 15.31 -25.63
N ILE A 483 31.75 15.38 -24.39
CA ILE A 483 32.41 16.09 -23.28
C ILE A 483 33.44 15.18 -22.60
N GLU A 484 33.04 13.95 -22.28
CA GLU A 484 33.82 13.07 -21.42
C GLU A 484 34.78 12.14 -22.17
N CYS A 485 34.47 11.78 -23.43
CA CYS A 485 35.25 10.83 -24.22
C CYS A 485 35.91 11.49 -25.44
N LYS A 486 37.25 11.50 -25.47
CA LYS A 486 38.03 12.06 -26.60
C LYS A 486 37.96 11.20 -27.86
N ASP A 487 37.79 9.89 -27.70
CA ASP A 487 37.75 8.92 -28.79
C ASP A 487 36.35 8.80 -29.43
N TYR A 488 35.38 9.54 -28.90
CA TYR A 488 34.04 9.59 -29.45
C TYR A 488 33.97 10.48 -30.70
N LEU A 489 33.80 9.84 -31.86
CA LEU A 489 33.69 10.55 -33.15
C LEU A 489 32.29 11.13 -33.40
N GLY A 490 31.27 10.54 -32.76
CA GLY A 490 29.85 10.93 -32.79
C GLY A 490 29.18 11.00 -34.16
N PRO A 491 27.84 11.18 -34.19
CA PRO A 491 27.14 11.96 -35.20
C PRO A 491 27.26 13.48 -34.93
N LEU A 492 27.67 13.90 -33.73
CA LEU A 492 27.89 15.29 -33.30
C LEU A 492 26.67 16.17 -33.58
N MET A 493 25.57 15.84 -32.91
CA MET A 493 24.27 16.46 -33.19
C MET A 493 24.26 17.95 -32.80
N PRO A 494 23.44 18.78 -33.47
CA PRO A 494 23.34 20.20 -33.14
C PRO A 494 22.85 20.40 -31.71
N LYS A 495 23.71 20.99 -30.86
CA LYS A 495 23.48 21.10 -29.41
C LYS A 495 22.32 22.04 -29.03
N ASP A 496 21.92 22.92 -29.95
CA ASP A 496 20.96 24.01 -29.72
C ASP A 496 19.53 23.74 -30.26
N GLN A 497 19.22 22.52 -30.72
CA GLN A 497 17.94 22.26 -31.42
C GLN A 497 16.68 22.20 -30.54
N TRP A 498 16.83 22.27 -29.21
CA TRP A 498 15.70 22.13 -28.27
C TRP A 498 15.63 23.29 -27.26
N PRO A 499 15.23 24.50 -27.65
CA PRO A 499 15.11 25.66 -26.75
C PRO A 499 13.84 25.60 -25.89
N LYS A 500 13.50 24.44 -25.30
CA LYS A 500 12.47 24.41 -24.26
C LYS A 500 13.08 24.96 -22.96
N PRO A 501 12.41 25.90 -22.27
CA PRO A 501 12.92 26.41 -21.01
C PRO A 501 12.91 25.28 -19.98
N VAL A 502 14.09 24.80 -19.61
CA VAL A 502 14.26 23.88 -18.49
C VAL A 502 14.20 24.71 -17.21
N LYS A 503 13.22 24.41 -16.36
CA LYS A 503 13.05 25.12 -15.09
C LYS A 503 13.88 24.45 -14.02
N GLN A 504 14.45 25.26 -13.13
CA GLN A 504 15.01 24.78 -11.89
C GLN A 504 13.95 24.04 -11.07
N ASN A 505 14.36 23.01 -10.32
CA ASN A 505 13.48 22.29 -9.41
C ASN A 505 12.77 23.27 -8.45
N GLN A 506 11.44 23.17 -8.33
CA GLN A 506 10.64 24.13 -7.56
C GLN A 506 11.07 24.24 -6.09
N ARG A 507 11.48 23.12 -5.45
CA ARG A 507 11.93 23.14 -4.05
C ARG A 507 13.21 23.93 -3.90
N VAL A 508 14.13 23.76 -4.84
CA VAL A 508 15.41 24.47 -4.88
C VAL A 508 15.17 25.94 -5.21
N TYR A 509 14.39 26.25 -6.25
CA TYR A 509 14.03 27.62 -6.61
C TYR A 509 13.46 28.40 -5.42
N ASN A 510 12.49 27.81 -4.70
CA ASN A 510 11.88 28.44 -3.53
C ASN A 510 12.88 28.70 -2.39
N LEU A 511 13.89 27.84 -2.23
CA LEU A 511 14.95 28.03 -1.26
C LEU A 511 15.91 29.13 -1.71
N VAL A 512 16.30 29.11 -2.98
CA VAL A 512 17.19 30.09 -3.61
C VAL A 512 16.60 31.50 -3.51
N GLU A 513 15.33 31.69 -3.85
CA GLU A 513 14.63 32.98 -3.70
C GLU A 513 14.71 33.53 -2.28
N LYS A 514 14.58 32.67 -1.26
CA LYS A 514 14.66 33.06 0.16
C LYS A 514 16.06 33.47 0.61
N ILE A 515 17.09 32.84 0.06
CA ILE A 515 18.50 33.10 0.45
C ILE A 515 19.21 34.06 -0.50
N LYS A 516 18.55 34.48 -1.60
CA LYS A 516 19.15 35.30 -2.67
C LYS A 516 19.75 36.60 -2.17
N ASP A 517 19.01 37.34 -1.33
CA ASP A 517 19.49 38.60 -0.75
C ASP A 517 20.72 38.36 0.13
N MET A 518 20.73 37.28 0.92
CA MET A 518 21.85 36.91 1.78
C MET A 518 23.10 36.56 0.97
N ILE A 519 22.95 35.79 -0.12
CA ILE A 519 24.06 35.46 -1.01
C ILE A 519 24.59 36.72 -1.71
N GLY A 520 23.68 37.62 -2.12
CA GLY A 520 24.04 38.92 -2.68
C GLY A 520 24.81 39.82 -1.71
N GLU A 521 24.50 39.76 -0.40
CA GLU A 521 25.26 40.47 0.64
C GLU A 521 26.67 39.88 0.85
N ILE A 522 26.83 38.56 0.76
CA ILE A 522 28.13 37.89 1.00
C ILE A 522 29.06 38.07 -0.21
N PHE A 523 28.56 37.81 -1.42
CA PHE A 523 29.39 37.70 -2.63
C PHE A 523 29.25 38.89 -3.59
N GLY A 524 28.27 39.77 -3.36
CA GLY A 524 27.94 40.92 -4.21
C GLY A 524 26.75 40.62 -5.12
N LYS A 525 25.72 41.48 -5.11
CA LYS A 525 24.47 41.30 -5.89
C LYS A 525 24.72 41.13 -7.40
N ASP A 526 25.68 41.87 -7.94
CA ASP A 526 26.00 41.86 -9.38
C ASP A 526 26.79 40.61 -9.80
N ARG A 527 27.20 39.77 -8.85
CA ARG A 527 27.98 38.55 -9.09
C ARG A 527 27.17 37.27 -9.00
N VAL A 528 25.87 37.35 -8.73
CA VAL A 528 25.01 36.18 -8.48
C VAL A 528 24.00 36.03 -9.61
N SER A 529 24.00 34.87 -10.26
CA SER A 529 22.94 34.44 -11.18
C SER A 529 22.31 33.14 -10.70
N THR A 530 21.01 32.97 -10.90
CA THR A 530 20.24 31.83 -10.38
C THR A 530 19.55 31.08 -11.53
N GLY A 531 19.53 29.75 -11.48
CA GLY A 531 18.86 28.93 -12.50
C GLY A 531 19.47 29.09 -13.89
N VAL A 532 20.80 29.05 -13.97
CA VAL A 532 21.56 29.32 -15.20
C VAL A 532 21.69 28.05 -16.03
N LEU A 533 21.14 28.04 -17.25
CA LEU A 533 21.37 26.97 -18.21
C LEU A 533 22.76 27.14 -18.84
N VAL A 534 23.57 26.09 -18.88
CA VAL A 534 24.85 26.13 -19.58
C VAL A 534 24.60 26.19 -21.10
N PRO A 535 25.12 27.21 -21.81
CA PRO A 535 24.81 27.42 -23.23
C PRO A 535 25.66 26.56 -24.16
N ASN A 536 25.13 26.26 -25.34
CA ASN A 536 25.67 25.31 -26.33
C ASN A 536 25.65 23.84 -25.87
N TYR A 537 24.75 23.50 -24.93
CA TYR A 537 24.50 22.15 -24.45
C TYR A 537 23.02 21.81 -24.54
N CYS A 538 22.72 20.51 -24.48
CA CYS A 538 21.34 20.02 -24.50
C CYS A 538 20.52 20.63 -23.35
N SER A 539 19.30 21.08 -23.67
CA SER A 539 18.34 21.58 -22.69
C SER A 539 17.83 20.45 -21.79
N ASP A 540 18.58 20.18 -20.73
CA ASP A 540 18.31 19.14 -19.74
C ASP A 540 18.54 19.66 -18.31
N GLU A 541 17.81 19.13 -17.33
CA GLU A 541 17.93 19.53 -15.91
C GLU A 541 19.35 19.28 -15.35
N ASN A 542 20.08 18.33 -15.93
CA ASN A 542 21.46 18.04 -15.57
C ASN A 542 22.43 19.18 -15.92
N PHE A 543 22.05 20.12 -16.79
CA PHE A 543 22.87 21.28 -17.18
C PHE A 543 22.36 22.63 -16.64
N VAL A 544 21.44 22.61 -15.68
CA VAL A 544 20.99 23.83 -14.97
C VAL A 544 21.82 24.02 -13.71
N ILE A 545 22.53 25.14 -13.59
CA ILE A 545 23.26 25.55 -12.38
C ILE A 545 22.28 26.26 -11.45
N ASP A 546 22.22 25.83 -10.18
CA ASP A 546 21.26 26.40 -9.22
C ASP A 546 21.59 27.85 -8.88
N ILE A 547 22.86 28.10 -8.52
CA ILE A 547 23.41 29.44 -8.30
C ILE A 547 24.81 29.49 -8.91
N MET A 548 25.08 30.50 -9.72
CA MET A 548 26.37 30.78 -10.33
C MET A 548 26.95 32.05 -9.74
N LEU A 549 28.18 31.97 -9.22
CA LEU A 549 28.95 33.12 -8.78
C LEU A 549 29.99 33.50 -9.84
N HIS A 550 29.90 34.74 -10.32
CA HIS A 550 30.83 35.30 -11.31
C HIS A 550 32.11 35.83 -10.63
N PRO A 551 33.28 35.84 -11.31
CA PRO A 551 34.47 36.52 -10.80
C PRO A 551 34.26 38.04 -10.72
N PHE A 552 35.12 38.72 -9.96
CA PHE A 552 35.03 40.17 -9.77
C PHE A 552 35.15 40.91 -11.11
N GLY A 553 34.23 41.84 -11.40
CA GLY A 553 34.25 42.69 -12.59
C GLY A 553 33.58 42.13 -13.85
N LEU A 554 33.05 40.90 -13.82
CA LEU A 554 32.35 40.24 -14.94
C LEU A 554 30.83 40.10 -14.71
N GLY A 555 30.28 40.89 -13.80
CA GLY A 555 28.85 40.93 -13.52
C GLY A 555 28.07 41.71 -14.58
N SER A 556 27.86 41.14 -15.77
CA SER A 556 26.81 41.50 -16.75
C SER A 556 27.03 40.78 -18.09
N ASP A 557 26.04 39.97 -18.48
CA ASP A 557 25.56 39.56 -19.82
C ASP A 557 26.53 39.19 -20.96
N THR A 558 27.84 39.19 -20.74
CA THR A 558 28.83 38.91 -21.79
C THR A 558 29.93 37.99 -21.30
N PHE A 559 29.58 36.94 -20.54
CA PHE A 559 30.50 35.83 -20.34
C PHE A 559 30.67 35.09 -21.68
N ASN A 560 31.83 35.25 -22.30
CA ASN A 560 32.12 34.60 -23.58
C ASN A 560 32.46 33.13 -23.35
N TRP A 561 31.42 32.27 -23.37
CA TRP A 561 31.54 30.80 -23.19
C TRP A 561 32.51 30.12 -24.17
N LYS A 562 32.93 30.82 -25.24
CA LYS A 562 33.83 30.31 -26.28
C LYS A 562 35.32 30.54 -25.99
N LEU A 563 35.68 31.31 -24.96
CA LEU A 563 37.10 31.43 -24.59
C LEU A 563 37.55 30.15 -23.89
N LYS A 564 38.44 29.39 -24.56
CA LYS A 564 39.34 28.42 -23.94
C LYS A 564 40.39 29.13 -23.05
N SER A 565 39.96 30.08 -22.22
CA SER A 565 40.80 30.62 -21.16
C SER A 565 41.06 29.52 -20.15
N THR A 566 42.30 29.39 -19.71
CA THR A 566 42.82 28.23 -18.99
C THR A 566 42.24 27.98 -17.60
N LYS A 567 41.33 28.82 -17.07
CA LYS A 567 40.55 28.57 -15.85
C LYS A 567 39.23 29.36 -15.91
N ASN A 568 38.09 28.68 -15.91
CA ASN A 568 36.80 29.33 -15.70
C ASN A 568 36.69 29.61 -14.18
N GLU A 569 36.77 30.88 -13.77
CA GLU A 569 36.76 31.26 -12.35
C GLU A 569 35.36 31.25 -11.72
N ASN A 570 34.33 30.93 -12.51
CA ASN A 570 32.97 30.85 -12.03
C ASN A 570 32.79 29.69 -11.04
N ILE A 571 32.05 29.96 -9.97
CA ILE A 571 31.70 28.96 -8.96
C ILE A 571 30.25 28.55 -9.19
N ALA A 572 30.04 27.26 -9.43
CA ALA A 572 28.71 26.66 -9.55
C ALA A 572 28.30 26.05 -8.22
N LEU A 573 27.30 26.63 -7.56
CA LEU A 573 26.69 26.09 -6.35
C LEU A 573 25.53 25.19 -6.77
N LEU A 574 25.59 23.91 -6.40
CA LEU A 574 24.53 22.92 -6.60
C LEU A 574 23.85 22.62 -5.27
N ILE A 575 22.52 22.68 -5.24
CA ILE A 575 21.74 22.37 -4.03
C ILE A 575 21.13 20.98 -4.18
N HIS A 576 21.64 20.04 -3.40
CA HIS A 576 21.20 18.65 -3.44
C HIS A 576 20.03 18.40 -2.49
N LEU A 577 18.94 17.89 -3.04
CA LEU A 577 17.76 17.45 -2.29
C LEU A 577 18.06 16.15 -1.52
N PRO A 578 17.26 15.80 -0.50
CA PRO A 578 17.41 14.50 0.18
C PRO A 578 17.38 13.31 -0.79
N ASP A 579 16.51 13.38 -1.81
CA ASP A 579 16.33 12.34 -2.83
C ASP A 579 17.48 12.29 -3.86
N HIS A 580 18.51 13.13 -3.70
CA HIS A 580 19.74 13.09 -4.51
C HIS A 580 20.84 12.23 -3.87
N TYR A 581 20.64 11.78 -2.63
CA TYR A 581 21.62 11.01 -1.87
C TYR A 581 21.17 9.56 -1.72
N CYS A 582 22.12 8.63 -1.78
CA CYS A 582 21.85 7.25 -1.43
C CYS A 582 21.52 7.15 0.06
N SER A 583 20.50 6.36 0.41
CA SER A 583 20.03 6.19 1.78
C SER A 583 21.16 5.81 2.74
N LYS A 584 21.15 6.41 3.93
CA LYS A 584 22.17 6.25 5.00
C LYS A 584 23.60 6.63 4.59
N SER A 585 23.79 7.32 3.46
CA SER A 585 25.10 7.75 2.99
C SER A 585 25.05 9.18 2.47
N GLU A 586 26.22 9.81 2.35
CA GLU A 586 26.35 11.13 1.71
C GLU A 586 26.71 11.03 0.23
N GLN A 587 26.60 9.84 -0.36
CA GLN A 587 26.95 9.60 -1.75
C GLN A 587 25.80 10.01 -2.66
N LEU A 588 26.09 10.85 -3.65
CA LEU A 588 25.13 11.29 -4.63
C LEU A 588 24.77 10.17 -5.62
N ILE A 589 23.54 10.19 -6.11
CA ILE A 589 23.11 9.33 -7.21
C ILE A 589 23.81 9.71 -8.53
N GLY A 590 23.82 8.76 -9.47
CA GLY A 590 24.49 8.84 -10.77
C GLY A 590 24.25 10.13 -11.55
N PRO A 591 22.99 10.58 -11.76
CA PRO A 591 22.70 11.83 -12.46
C PRO A 591 23.38 13.06 -11.82
N GLN A 592 23.43 13.12 -10.49
CA GLN A 592 24.01 14.25 -9.76
C GLN A 592 25.53 14.22 -9.75
N ILE A 593 26.13 13.02 -9.68
CA ILE A 593 27.58 12.84 -9.88
C ILE A 593 27.99 13.27 -11.28
N MET A 594 27.25 12.85 -12.30
CA MET A 594 27.48 13.24 -13.69
C MET A 594 27.40 14.76 -13.86
N LYS A 595 26.34 15.39 -13.33
CA LYS A 595 26.17 16.85 -13.34
C LYS A 595 27.37 17.57 -12.73
N LYS A 596 27.81 17.15 -11.54
CA LYS A 596 28.99 17.71 -10.88
C LYS A 596 30.23 17.58 -11.77
N ARG A 597 30.51 16.37 -12.26
CA ARG A 597 31.68 16.05 -13.08
C ARG A 597 31.71 16.86 -14.38
N HIS A 598 30.57 17.03 -15.06
CA HIS A 598 30.50 17.84 -16.28
C HIS A 598 30.82 19.31 -16.02
N LEU A 599 30.27 19.91 -14.97
CA LEU A 599 30.57 21.29 -14.63
C LEU A 599 32.07 21.48 -14.33
N GLU A 600 32.69 20.51 -13.65
CA GLU A 600 34.14 20.50 -13.43
C GLU A 600 34.94 20.40 -14.75
N ILE A 601 34.52 19.55 -15.70
CA ILE A 601 35.14 19.46 -17.03
C ILE A 601 35.02 20.78 -17.82
N LEU A 602 33.91 21.51 -17.64
CA LEU A 602 33.69 22.84 -18.21
C LEU A 602 34.48 23.95 -17.48
N GLY A 603 35.30 23.57 -16.50
CA GLY A 603 36.20 24.43 -15.76
C GLY A 603 35.56 25.14 -14.57
N PHE A 604 34.29 24.88 -14.23
CA PHE A 604 33.66 25.49 -13.06
C PHE A 604 34.24 24.92 -11.77
N LYS A 605 34.33 25.77 -10.74
CA LYS A 605 34.51 25.30 -9.36
C LYS A 605 33.15 24.89 -8.81
N VAL A 606 32.94 23.60 -8.53
CA VAL A 606 31.61 23.09 -8.14
C VAL A 606 31.50 22.90 -6.64
N VAL A 607 30.59 23.66 -6.01
CA VAL A 607 30.26 23.58 -4.59
C VAL A 607 28.95 22.82 -4.43
N SER A 608 28.93 21.81 -3.55
CA SER A 608 27.72 21.02 -3.26
C SER A 608 27.13 21.39 -1.91
N LEU A 609 25.91 21.93 -1.89
CA LEU A 609 25.19 22.31 -0.70
C LEU A 609 24.06 21.31 -0.39
N LYS A 610 23.88 20.96 0.88
CA LYS A 610 22.77 20.11 1.32
C LYS A 610 21.51 20.96 1.53
N TYR A 611 20.42 20.63 0.83
CA TYR A 611 19.13 21.31 0.98
C TYR A 611 18.64 21.31 2.43
N SER A 612 18.76 20.17 3.13
CA SER A 612 18.32 20.01 4.52
C SER A 612 19.05 20.96 5.47
N VAL A 613 20.35 21.14 5.31
CA VAL A 613 21.18 22.03 6.13
C VAL A 613 20.80 23.49 5.89
N VAL A 614 20.76 23.92 4.63
CA VAL A 614 20.42 25.30 4.27
C VAL A 614 19.00 25.64 4.71
N SER A 615 18.04 24.75 4.47
CA SER A 615 16.65 24.95 4.88
C SER A 615 16.51 25.00 6.40
N HIS A 616 17.20 24.14 7.15
CA HIS A 616 17.13 24.11 8.61
C HIS A 616 17.71 25.40 9.23
N LEU A 617 18.88 25.84 8.75
CA LEU A 617 19.52 27.07 9.24
C LEU A 617 18.67 28.31 8.93
N TYR A 618 18.06 28.36 7.74
CA TYR A 618 17.13 29.43 7.37
C TYR A 618 15.86 29.41 8.24
N MET A 619 15.19 28.27 8.38
CA MET A 619 13.95 28.14 9.17
C MET A 619 14.16 28.39 10.66
N SER A 620 15.37 28.14 11.18
CA SER A 620 15.72 28.40 12.58
C SER A 620 16.14 29.86 12.83
N TYR A 621 16.02 30.75 11.83
CA TYR A 621 16.44 32.16 11.88
C TYR A 621 17.92 32.37 12.23
N LYS A 622 18.77 31.38 11.96
CA LYS A 622 20.21 31.39 12.28
C LYS A 622 21.04 32.00 11.14
N ASN A 623 20.72 33.25 10.78
CA ASN A 623 21.32 33.91 9.62
C ASN A 623 22.85 33.99 9.66
N LYS A 624 23.45 34.17 10.84
CA LYS A 624 24.93 34.20 11.00
C LYS A 624 25.57 32.84 10.69
N GLU A 625 24.97 31.75 11.19
CA GLU A 625 25.46 30.39 10.94
C GLU A 625 25.27 30.01 9.46
N LEU A 626 24.17 30.42 8.84
CA LEU A 626 23.94 30.22 7.41
C LEU A 626 24.97 30.96 6.55
N LYS A 627 25.25 32.23 6.85
CA LYS A 627 26.31 33.00 6.16
C LYS A 627 27.66 32.30 6.29
N LYS A 628 28.02 31.87 7.50
CA LYS A 628 29.26 31.15 7.78
C LYS A 628 29.35 29.85 6.97
N TYR A 629 28.30 29.04 6.98
CA TYR A 629 28.23 27.79 6.21
C TYR A 629 28.43 28.01 4.70
N LEU A 630 27.79 29.05 4.14
CA LEU A 630 27.94 29.39 2.71
C LEU A 630 29.36 29.85 2.36
N ILE A 631 30.01 30.63 3.23
CA ILE A 631 31.39 31.08 3.05
C ILE A 631 32.35 29.89 3.12
N GLU A 632 32.25 29.08 4.19
CA GLU A 632 33.10 27.89 4.38
C GLU A 632 32.96 26.92 3.20
N SER A 633 31.74 26.67 2.72
CA SER A 633 31.49 25.79 1.56
C SER A 633 32.16 26.27 0.27
N VAL A 634 32.34 27.59 0.10
CA VAL A 634 33.00 28.18 -1.06
C VAL A 634 34.52 28.24 -0.88
N GLU A 635 34.99 28.50 0.34
CA GLU A 635 36.42 28.57 0.69
C GLU A 635 37.10 27.19 0.67
N GLU A 636 36.41 26.12 1.06
CA GLU A 636 36.93 24.75 0.98
C GLU A 636 37.45 24.41 -0.43
N ILE A 637 36.81 24.94 -1.48
CA ILE A 637 37.16 24.66 -2.89
C ILE A 637 38.17 25.68 -3.45
N SER A 638 38.39 26.83 -2.80
CA SER A 638 39.43 27.78 -3.22
C SER A 638 40.83 27.41 -2.70
N SER A 639 40.90 26.52 -1.70
CA SER A 639 42.13 26.01 -1.09
C SER A 639 42.74 24.76 -1.77
N HIS A 640 42.03 24.21 -2.75
CA HIS A 640 42.48 23.13 -3.65
C HIS A 640 42.67 23.67 -5.07
#